data_AF-A0A535N2L9-F1
#
_entry.id   AF-A0A535N2L9-F1
#
_cell.length_a   1.000
_cell.length_b   1.000
_cell.length_c   1.000
_cell.angle_alpha   90.00
_cell.angle_beta   90.00
_cell.angle_gamma   90.00
#
_symmetry.space_group_name_H-M   'P 1'
#
loop_
_entity.id
_entity.type
_entity.pdbx_description
1 polymer ?
#
loop_
_entity_poly.entity_id
_entity_poly.type
_entity_poly.pdbx_seq_one_letter_code
_entity_poly.pdbx_strand_id
1 'polypeptide(L)'
;GFSRANRQRLYLPVITDPEYHYETVNVEAQQGNPHSIYSWTKRLIALRKRHRAFGRGTLELLRPENRKVLAYVRRYESEQILCVANLSRFLQAVELDLSQWKGLVPVELFSSNEMPAIGDNPYFLTLGPHAFYWFAMQPRAVPSIQSDGTQVAAVLPEVRVAGGWEAALVGRAKERFESVLLGYIQQRRWFGGKARRLKTATISDVISVPGAEGYSYLTSVVIGYAEGDPDTYMLPIAYANPAEAPHILERWPTSAIAWVRNQGEEARGLLYDALSPPNFSEAILGAIARKRRAAGGAGTLIGSTTRAFARLRGPETVRLEAQLSVAEQSNNSVIFGERLMLKVFRRLEEGVNPELEVGRFLTEKTNFSQIAPLAGSLEYRRGEGEPVSIAILQGYVPNQGDAWQFTLNTLAHYFNGPELVGLQAPPVPRSLIEASRQEPGEIAVKAIGGYLESARLLGRRTGEMHAALSSDPTDPAFAPERITPLDHRSMYQSLSGLSTRAIDLLRTQVNKLPADAREEGRNVLELESRITSILKAFLGRRLNTSRIRVHGDYHLGQVLYTGHDFVIIDFEGEPTRSLYERRLKRLALRDVAGMLRSFSYASQAALRSQEIKPERLPELQVWARFWVDSVSAVFLKSYLATAGNAPWIPQNQDDLELQLTTMLLEKALYELRYEMNLRPDWVRIPLRGILDLVTPA
;
A
#
# COMPACT_ATOMS: atom_id res chain seq x y z
N GLY A 1 30.03 32.96 -18.01
CA GLY A 1 30.99 32.35 -18.96
C GLY A 1 32.41 32.63 -18.52
N PHE A 2 33.31 31.63 -18.53
CA PHE A 2 34.58 31.56 -17.78
C PHE A 2 35.65 32.65 -18.04
N SER A 3 35.38 33.70 -18.82
CA SER A 3 36.34 34.75 -19.16
C SER A 3 35.78 36.14 -18.85
N ARG A 4 36.59 36.96 -18.19
CA ARG A 4 36.35 38.41 -17.97
C ARG A 4 37.08 39.28 -19.00
N ALA A 5 37.62 38.68 -20.06
CA ALA A 5 38.36 39.41 -21.09
C ALA A 5 37.45 40.43 -21.79
N ASN A 6 38.00 41.63 -22.05
CA ASN A 6 37.29 42.65 -22.81
C ASN A 6 36.92 42.08 -24.20
N ARG A 7 35.63 42.18 -24.57
CA ARG A 7 35.08 41.62 -25.82
C ARG A 7 35.82 42.12 -27.06
N GLN A 8 36.38 43.32 -27.03
CA GLN A 8 37.17 43.91 -28.13
C GLN A 8 38.57 43.31 -28.29
N ARG A 9 39.03 42.52 -27.30
CA ARG A 9 40.34 41.85 -27.31
C ARG A 9 40.25 40.37 -27.66
N LEU A 10 39.05 39.87 -27.95
CA LEU A 10 38.86 38.48 -28.36
C LEU A 10 39.23 38.32 -29.82
N TYR A 11 39.95 37.25 -30.13
CA TYR A 11 40.36 36.93 -31.51
C TYR A 11 39.16 36.66 -32.43
N LEU A 12 38.04 36.22 -31.87
CA LEU A 12 36.77 36.03 -32.58
C LEU A 12 35.65 36.82 -31.87
N PRO A 13 34.71 37.42 -32.63
CA PRO A 13 33.57 38.13 -32.05
C PRO A 13 32.67 37.18 -31.25
N VAL A 14 32.08 37.70 -30.18
CA VAL A 14 31.13 36.94 -29.35
C VAL A 14 29.80 36.81 -30.08
N ILE A 15 29.14 35.66 -29.95
CA ILE A 15 27.78 35.46 -30.46
C ILE A 15 26.85 36.45 -29.75
N THR A 16 26.27 37.36 -30.53
CA THR A 16 25.37 38.44 -30.06
C THR A 16 23.90 38.14 -30.34
N ASP A 17 23.61 37.05 -31.08
CA ASP A 17 22.25 36.58 -31.32
C ASP A 17 21.57 36.26 -29.97
N PRO A 18 20.39 36.85 -29.67
CA PRO A 18 19.70 36.63 -28.39
C PRO A 18 19.44 35.16 -28.05
N GLU A 19 19.19 34.31 -29.05
CA GLU A 19 18.90 32.88 -28.87
C GLU A 19 20.14 32.10 -28.40
N TYR A 20 21.32 32.50 -28.89
CA TYR A 20 22.61 31.84 -28.62
C TYR A 20 23.57 32.72 -27.81
N HIS A 21 23.06 33.79 -27.19
CA HIS A 21 23.85 34.73 -26.43
C HIS A 21 24.50 34.01 -25.24
N TYR A 22 25.75 34.34 -24.95
CA TYR A 22 26.52 33.64 -23.91
C TYR A 22 25.94 33.86 -22.49
N GLU A 23 25.06 34.85 -22.26
CA GLU A 23 24.34 35.00 -20.99
C GLU A 23 23.15 34.04 -20.89
N THR A 24 22.55 33.70 -22.03
CA THR A 24 21.43 32.76 -22.16
C THR A 24 21.92 31.31 -22.19
N VAL A 25 22.95 31.02 -22.99
CA VAL A 25 23.49 29.66 -23.22
C VAL A 25 24.93 29.60 -22.72
N ASN A 26 25.11 29.38 -21.41
CA ASN A 26 26.41 29.10 -20.82
C ASN A 26 26.38 27.95 -19.82
N VAL A 27 27.57 27.44 -19.50
CA VAL A 27 27.73 26.28 -18.60
C VAL A 27 27.15 26.53 -17.21
N GLU A 28 27.28 27.74 -16.66
CA GLU A 28 26.76 28.08 -15.33
C GLU A 28 25.22 28.07 -15.31
N ALA A 29 24.59 28.73 -16.28
CA ALA A 29 23.13 28.70 -16.47
C ALA A 29 22.60 27.28 -16.77
N GLN A 30 23.33 26.50 -17.57
CA GLN A 30 22.97 25.12 -17.85
C GLN A 30 23.20 24.17 -16.66
N GLN A 31 24.20 24.43 -15.81
CA GLN A 31 24.41 23.68 -14.56
C GLN A 31 23.27 23.90 -13.57
N GLY A 32 22.70 25.10 -13.52
CA GLY A 32 21.53 25.43 -12.69
C GLY A 32 20.20 24.88 -13.19
N ASN A 33 20.12 24.43 -14.46
CA ASN A 33 18.89 23.89 -15.05
C ASN A 33 18.99 22.34 -15.23
N PRO A 34 18.17 21.54 -14.51
CA PRO A 34 18.16 20.08 -14.64
C PRO A 34 17.74 19.55 -16.00
N HIS A 35 16.97 20.33 -16.77
CA HIS A 35 16.51 19.99 -18.11
C HIS A 35 17.46 20.51 -19.20
N SER A 36 18.60 21.11 -18.83
CA SER A 36 19.59 21.56 -19.78
C SER A 36 20.25 20.41 -20.53
N ILE A 37 20.80 20.71 -21.70
CA ILE A 37 21.63 19.76 -22.45
C ILE A 37 22.86 19.30 -21.65
N TYR A 38 23.44 20.16 -20.81
CA TYR A 38 24.53 19.79 -19.90
C TYR A 38 24.10 18.69 -18.91
N SER A 39 23.01 18.92 -18.19
CA SER A 39 22.48 17.98 -17.19
C SER A 39 22.00 16.68 -17.85
N TRP A 40 21.35 16.78 -19.01
CA TRP A 40 20.96 15.64 -19.84
C TRP A 40 22.17 14.82 -20.28
N THR A 41 23.20 15.46 -20.84
CA THR A 41 24.43 14.80 -21.31
C THR A 41 25.19 14.14 -20.16
N LYS A 42 25.25 14.78 -18.99
CA LYS A 42 25.86 14.21 -17.79
C LYS A 42 25.12 12.95 -17.31
N ARG A 43 23.78 12.97 -17.27
CA ARG A 43 22.96 11.79 -16.96
C ARG A 43 23.21 10.66 -17.95
N LEU A 44 23.23 10.98 -19.24
CA LEU A 44 23.46 10.02 -20.32
C LEU A 44 24.85 9.37 -20.23
N ILE A 45 25.91 10.14 -19.94
CA ILE A 45 27.26 9.61 -19.73
C ILE A 45 27.32 8.72 -18.48
N ALA A 46 26.70 9.14 -17.38
CA ALA A 46 26.67 8.36 -16.14
C ALA A 46 25.98 7.00 -16.37
N LEU A 47 24.82 7.01 -17.06
CA LEU A 47 24.08 5.80 -17.40
C LEU A 47 24.89 4.87 -18.30
N ARG A 48 25.56 5.42 -19.32
CA ARG A 48 26.47 4.63 -20.18
C ARG A 48 27.67 4.04 -19.44
N LYS A 49 28.18 4.71 -18.41
CA LYS A 49 29.29 4.19 -17.58
C LYS A 49 28.84 3.08 -16.62
N ARG A 50 27.57 3.09 -16.19
CA ARG A 50 27.00 2.08 -15.28
C ARG A 50 26.84 0.74 -15.98
N HIS A 51 26.41 0.74 -17.24
CA HIS A 51 26.20 -0.49 -18.00
C HIS A 51 27.38 -0.79 -18.92
N ARG A 52 28.12 -1.85 -18.59
CA ARG A 52 29.32 -2.24 -19.34
C ARG A 52 28.99 -2.67 -20.77
N ALA A 53 27.76 -3.14 -21.02
CA ALA A 53 27.27 -3.47 -22.35
C ALA A 53 27.43 -2.34 -23.39
N PHE A 54 27.34 -1.07 -23.01
CA PHE A 54 27.53 0.06 -23.94
C PHE A 54 28.98 0.31 -24.36
N GLY A 55 29.96 -0.15 -23.59
CA GLY A 55 31.38 0.05 -23.86
C GLY A 55 32.09 -1.21 -24.35
N ARG A 56 31.76 -2.36 -23.76
CA ARG A 56 32.43 -3.66 -23.98
C ARG A 56 31.52 -4.74 -24.58
N GLY A 57 30.22 -4.49 -24.67
CA GLY A 57 29.28 -5.47 -25.19
C GLY A 57 29.26 -5.60 -26.70
N THR A 58 28.87 -6.78 -27.17
CA THR A 58 28.58 -7.06 -28.59
C THR A 58 27.42 -6.18 -29.08
N LEU A 59 27.28 -6.01 -30.39
CA LEU A 59 26.20 -5.27 -31.02
C LEU A 59 25.49 -6.17 -32.02
N GLU A 60 24.20 -6.41 -31.78
CA GLU A 60 23.32 -7.23 -32.61
C GLU A 60 22.23 -6.34 -33.21
N LEU A 61 22.25 -6.11 -34.53
CA LEU A 61 21.29 -5.23 -35.20
C LEU A 61 19.95 -5.94 -35.37
N LEU A 62 18.87 -5.31 -34.88
CA LEU A 62 17.51 -5.68 -35.23
C LEU A 62 17.16 -4.95 -36.53
N ARG A 63 16.56 -5.65 -37.50
CA ARG A 63 16.25 -5.11 -38.83
C ARG A 63 14.74 -4.90 -38.98
N PRO A 64 14.15 -3.86 -38.34
CA PRO A 64 12.74 -3.56 -38.52
C PRO A 64 12.44 -3.12 -39.96
N GLU A 65 11.19 -3.30 -40.41
CA GLU A 65 10.75 -2.82 -41.72
C GLU A 65 10.87 -1.29 -41.84
N ASN A 66 10.61 -0.56 -40.74
CA ASN A 66 10.76 0.88 -40.70
C ASN A 66 12.25 1.28 -40.62
N ARG A 67 12.86 1.52 -41.78
CA ARG A 67 14.27 1.94 -41.91
C ARG A 67 14.61 3.31 -41.29
N LYS A 68 13.61 4.10 -40.87
CA LYS A 68 13.83 5.36 -40.14
C LYS A 68 14.11 5.12 -38.65
N VAL A 69 13.88 3.90 -38.16
CA VAL A 69 14.17 3.50 -36.79
C VAL A 69 15.36 2.55 -36.79
N LEU A 70 16.41 2.92 -36.05
CA LEU A 70 17.55 2.06 -35.78
C LEU A 70 17.31 1.31 -34.48
N ALA A 71 17.29 -0.03 -34.53
CA ALA A 71 17.14 -0.87 -33.36
C ALA A 71 18.28 -1.90 -33.27
N TYR A 72 18.82 -2.11 -32.07
CA TYR A 72 19.89 -3.08 -31.83
C TYR A 72 19.97 -3.48 -30.37
N VAL A 73 20.51 -4.66 -30.10
CA VAL A 73 20.76 -5.16 -28.74
C VAL A 73 22.26 -5.14 -28.45
N ARG A 74 22.63 -4.71 -27.24
CA ARG A 74 23.99 -4.78 -26.70
C ARG A 74 24.05 -5.86 -25.63
N ARG A 75 25.03 -6.76 -25.71
CA ARG A 75 25.18 -7.88 -24.76
C ARG A 75 26.58 -7.92 -24.17
N TYR A 76 26.68 -7.99 -22.84
CA TYR A 76 27.95 -8.18 -22.13
C TYR A 76 27.69 -8.98 -20.85
N GLU A 77 28.26 -10.18 -20.75
CA GLU A 77 27.99 -11.11 -19.65
C GLU A 77 26.46 -11.35 -19.50
N SER A 78 25.88 -11.05 -18.34
CA SER A 78 24.44 -11.16 -18.10
C SER A 78 23.63 -9.91 -18.49
N GLU A 79 24.29 -8.78 -18.82
CA GLU A 79 23.61 -7.55 -19.23
C GLU A 79 23.16 -7.61 -20.69
N GLN A 80 21.88 -7.29 -20.92
CA GLN A 80 21.27 -7.21 -22.24
C GLN A 80 20.48 -5.90 -22.36
N ILE A 81 20.84 -5.06 -23.33
CA ILE A 81 20.22 -3.74 -23.49
C ILE A 81 19.68 -3.58 -24.90
N LEU A 82 18.37 -3.42 -25.04
CA LEU A 82 17.70 -3.07 -26.27
C LEU A 82 17.76 -1.55 -26.48
N CYS A 83 18.32 -1.12 -27.60
CA CYS A 83 18.41 0.27 -28.01
C CYS A 83 17.50 0.50 -29.22
N VAL A 84 16.63 1.49 -29.16
CA VAL A 84 15.72 1.86 -30.26
C VAL A 84 15.79 3.38 -30.47
N ALA A 85 16.11 3.84 -31.67
CA ALA A 85 16.30 5.25 -31.96
C ALA A 85 15.56 5.67 -33.24
N ASN A 86 14.74 6.70 -33.14
CA ASN A 86 14.11 7.34 -34.29
C ASN A 86 15.10 8.33 -34.93
N LEU A 87 15.50 8.07 -36.18
CA LEU A 87 16.38 8.96 -36.95
C LEU A 87 15.61 10.03 -37.73
N SER A 88 14.28 10.02 -37.65
CA SER A 88 13.39 10.98 -38.30
C SER A 88 13.02 12.16 -37.39
N ARG A 89 12.79 13.31 -38.02
CA ARG A 89 12.17 14.50 -37.38
C ARG A 89 10.65 14.37 -37.17
N PHE A 90 10.07 13.23 -37.52
CA PHE A 90 8.64 12.95 -37.36
C PHE A 90 8.43 11.73 -36.45
N LEU A 91 7.26 11.64 -35.83
CA LEU A 91 6.85 10.45 -35.07
C LEU A 91 6.93 9.20 -35.94
N GLN A 92 7.49 8.12 -35.39
CA GLN A 92 7.59 6.82 -36.06
C GLN A 92 7.00 5.72 -35.19
N ALA A 93 6.32 4.77 -35.81
CA ALA A 93 5.96 3.50 -35.21
C ALA A 93 6.89 2.41 -35.75
N VAL A 94 7.20 1.42 -34.92
CA VAL A 94 8.03 0.27 -35.28
C VAL A 94 7.53 -0.99 -34.60
N GLU A 95 7.57 -2.10 -35.32
CA GLU A 95 7.41 -3.44 -34.78
C GLU A 95 8.77 -4.13 -34.77
N LEU A 96 9.17 -4.69 -33.62
CA LEU A 96 10.44 -5.36 -33.44
C LEU A 96 10.22 -6.85 -33.20
N ASP A 97 10.86 -7.71 -33.98
CA ASP A 97 10.96 -9.12 -33.64
C ASP A 97 11.92 -9.29 -32.45
N LEU A 98 11.35 -9.54 -31.27
CA LEU A 98 12.07 -9.79 -30.03
C LEU A 98 11.87 -11.24 -29.54
N SER A 99 11.45 -12.15 -30.41
CA SER A 99 11.12 -13.54 -30.06
C SER A 99 12.22 -14.27 -29.29
N GLN A 100 13.50 -13.96 -29.56
CA GLN A 100 14.66 -14.50 -28.82
C GLN A 100 14.68 -14.12 -27.33
N TRP A 101 13.98 -13.05 -26.94
CA TRP A 101 13.89 -12.54 -25.57
C TRP A 101 12.51 -12.75 -24.95
N LYS A 102 11.73 -13.70 -25.47
CA LYS A 102 10.42 -14.07 -24.93
C LYS A 102 10.49 -14.30 -23.41
N GLY A 103 9.53 -13.72 -22.70
CA GLY A 103 9.44 -13.81 -21.24
C GLY A 103 10.29 -12.79 -20.46
N LEU A 104 11.16 -12.03 -21.13
CA LEU A 104 11.84 -10.89 -20.52
C LEU A 104 10.95 -9.63 -20.56
N VAL A 105 11.21 -8.74 -19.61
CA VAL A 105 10.55 -7.44 -19.48
C VAL A 105 11.55 -6.34 -19.86
N PRO A 106 11.26 -5.53 -20.89
CA PRO A 106 12.05 -4.33 -21.17
C PRO A 106 11.81 -3.28 -20.08
N VAL A 107 12.86 -2.89 -19.36
CA VAL A 107 12.81 -1.86 -18.33
C VAL A 107 13.55 -0.62 -18.81
N GLU A 108 12.85 0.50 -18.91
CA GLU A 108 13.39 1.76 -19.46
C GLU A 108 14.47 2.33 -18.52
N LEU A 109 15.68 2.55 -19.03
CA LEU A 109 16.87 2.81 -18.20
C LEU A 109 16.91 4.20 -17.54
N PHE A 110 16.09 5.15 -17.97
CA PHE A 110 16.08 6.52 -17.41
C PHE A 110 15.05 6.67 -16.28
N SER A 111 13.92 5.97 -16.39
CA SER A 111 12.77 6.05 -15.48
C SER A 111 12.58 4.80 -14.63
N SER A 112 13.24 3.69 -14.98
CA SER A 112 13.01 2.36 -14.42
C SER A 112 11.59 1.83 -14.64
N ASN A 113 10.84 2.39 -15.59
CA ASN A 113 9.50 1.93 -15.93
C ASN A 113 9.55 0.59 -16.66
N GLU A 114 8.73 -0.36 -16.22
CA GLU A 114 8.56 -1.65 -16.88
C GLU A 114 7.60 -1.53 -18.07
N MET A 115 8.02 -2.05 -19.22
CA MET A 115 7.18 -2.18 -20.40
C MET A 115 6.47 -3.55 -20.39
N PRO A 116 5.43 -3.78 -21.22
CA PRO A 116 4.83 -5.11 -21.35
C PRO A 116 5.87 -6.19 -21.64
N ALA A 117 5.70 -7.37 -21.04
CA ALA A 117 6.60 -8.49 -21.27
C ALA A 117 6.62 -8.90 -22.75
N ILE A 118 7.78 -9.38 -23.22
CA ILE A 118 7.93 -9.83 -24.60
C ILE A 118 7.21 -11.16 -24.78
N GLY A 119 6.16 -11.13 -25.60
CA GLY A 119 5.36 -12.30 -25.97
C GLY A 119 5.77 -12.89 -27.32
N ASP A 120 4.84 -13.61 -27.95
CA ASP A 120 5.03 -14.23 -29.26
C ASP A 120 4.81 -13.28 -30.45
N ASN A 121 4.18 -12.13 -30.21
CA ASN A 121 3.90 -11.14 -31.25
C ASN A 121 5.04 -10.11 -31.37
N PRO A 122 5.22 -9.49 -32.56
CA PRO A 122 6.15 -8.38 -32.72
C PRO A 122 5.91 -7.26 -31.70
N TYR A 123 7.00 -6.76 -31.14
CA TYR A 123 6.97 -5.78 -30.07
C TYR A 123 6.77 -4.37 -30.65
N PHE A 124 5.58 -3.82 -30.47
CA PHE A 124 5.19 -2.52 -31.02
C PHE A 124 5.66 -1.36 -30.15
N LEU A 125 6.27 -0.34 -30.77
CA LEU A 125 6.72 0.89 -30.12
C LEU A 125 6.40 2.12 -30.97
N THR A 126 6.07 3.23 -30.30
CA THR A 126 5.97 4.57 -30.92
C THR A 126 7.03 5.49 -30.36
N LEU A 127 7.76 6.18 -31.22
CA LEU A 127 8.82 7.11 -30.85
C LEU A 127 8.52 8.50 -31.40
N GLY A 128 8.61 9.52 -30.55
CA GLY A 128 8.56 10.93 -30.98
C GLY A 128 9.74 11.31 -31.89
N PRO A 129 9.71 12.50 -32.52
CA PRO A 129 10.82 13.03 -33.33
C PRO A 129 12.17 12.92 -32.62
N HIS A 130 13.15 12.30 -33.27
CA HIS A 130 14.51 12.10 -32.73
C HIS A 130 14.61 11.42 -31.34
N ALA A 131 13.52 10.83 -30.86
CA ALA A 131 13.50 10.13 -29.59
C ALA A 131 14.26 8.80 -29.68
N PHE A 132 14.79 8.37 -28.54
CA PHE A 132 15.38 7.05 -28.39
C PHE A 132 15.00 6.46 -27.04
N TYR A 133 15.03 5.13 -26.96
CA TYR A 133 14.83 4.37 -25.74
C TYR A 133 15.97 3.38 -25.54
N TRP A 134 16.39 3.21 -24.29
CA TRP A 134 17.26 2.13 -23.86
C TRP A 134 16.53 1.30 -22.82
N PHE A 135 16.35 0.01 -23.10
CA PHE A 135 15.70 -0.92 -22.20
C PHE A 135 16.69 -1.96 -21.69
N ALA A 136 16.81 -2.13 -20.38
CA ALA A 136 17.40 -3.33 -19.81
C ALA A 136 16.42 -4.48 -19.97
N MET A 137 16.88 -5.58 -20.57
CA MET A 137 16.08 -6.78 -20.77
C MET A 137 16.22 -7.64 -19.53
N GLN A 138 15.30 -7.48 -18.59
CA GLN A 138 15.38 -8.16 -17.30
C GLN A 138 14.51 -9.42 -17.31
N PRO A 139 14.94 -10.51 -16.65
CA PRO A 139 14.00 -11.55 -16.25
C PRO A 139 12.91 -10.86 -15.46
N ARG A 140 11.65 -11.15 -15.78
CA ARG A 140 10.52 -10.64 -15.04
C ARG A 140 10.82 -10.77 -13.54
N ALA A 141 10.90 -9.65 -12.81
CA ALA A 141 10.90 -9.71 -11.36
C ALA A 141 9.61 -10.42 -10.99
N VAL A 142 9.74 -11.62 -10.47
CA VAL A 142 8.61 -12.48 -10.13
C VAL A 142 8.16 -12.05 -8.72
N PRO A 143 7.07 -11.29 -8.53
CA PRO A 143 6.20 -11.68 -7.43
C PRO A 143 5.69 -13.06 -7.85
N SER A 144 6.17 -14.08 -7.15
CA SER A 144 5.80 -15.49 -7.33
C SER A 144 4.31 -15.62 -7.63
N ILE A 145 3.97 -15.92 -8.89
CA ILE A 145 3.66 -17.26 -9.43
C ILE A 145 3.19 -17.07 -10.89
N GLN A 146 4.03 -17.43 -11.86
CA GLN A 146 3.58 -17.92 -13.17
C GLN A 146 4.24 -19.27 -13.37
N SER A 147 3.60 -20.29 -12.82
CA SER A 147 3.79 -21.67 -13.24
C SER A 147 2.92 -21.90 -14.47
N ASP A 148 3.49 -22.45 -15.55
CA ASP A 148 2.72 -23.09 -16.62
C ASP A 148 1.59 -23.91 -15.99
N GLY A 149 0.33 -23.69 -16.43
CA GLY A 149 -0.83 -24.39 -15.89
C GLY A 149 -0.69 -25.92 -15.93
N THR A 150 0.14 -26.43 -16.85
CA THR A 150 0.56 -27.82 -16.98
C THR A 150 1.46 -28.33 -15.84
N GLN A 151 2.36 -27.50 -15.28
CA GLN A 151 3.15 -27.89 -14.10
C GLN A 151 2.31 -27.87 -12.82
N VAL A 152 1.40 -26.90 -12.67
CA VAL A 152 0.46 -26.89 -11.52
C VAL A 152 -0.40 -28.14 -11.54
N ALA A 153 -1.00 -28.45 -12.69
CA ALA A 153 -1.86 -29.61 -12.89
C ALA A 153 -1.21 -30.95 -12.50
N ALA A 154 0.10 -31.10 -12.70
CA ALA A 154 0.84 -32.33 -12.42
C ALA A 154 1.11 -32.56 -10.91
N VAL A 155 1.10 -31.50 -10.10
CA VAL A 155 1.51 -31.53 -8.68
C VAL A 155 0.30 -31.44 -7.72
N LEU A 156 -0.91 -31.17 -8.23
CA LEU A 156 -2.10 -31.06 -7.39
C LEU A 156 -2.48 -32.42 -6.77
N PRO A 157 -2.85 -32.45 -5.48
CA PRO A 157 -3.36 -33.66 -4.83
C PRO A 157 -4.70 -34.09 -5.42
N GLU A 158 -4.99 -35.39 -5.37
CA GLU A 158 -6.25 -35.98 -5.84
C GLU A 158 -7.15 -36.39 -4.65
N VAL A 159 -8.41 -35.98 -4.68
CA VAL A 159 -9.47 -36.39 -3.75
C VAL A 159 -10.43 -37.34 -4.47
N ARG A 160 -10.55 -38.56 -3.97
CA ARG A 160 -11.48 -39.56 -4.50
C ARG A 160 -12.81 -39.49 -3.75
N VAL A 161 -13.90 -39.40 -4.50
CA VAL A 161 -15.27 -39.23 -3.99
C VAL A 161 -16.19 -40.35 -4.49
N ALA A 162 -17.30 -40.58 -3.78
CA ALA A 162 -18.35 -41.49 -4.18
C ALA A 162 -19.69 -40.74 -4.17
N GLY A 163 -20.41 -40.71 -5.29
CA GLY A 163 -21.71 -40.06 -5.40
C GLY A 163 -21.69 -38.56 -5.76
N GLY A 164 -20.60 -38.08 -6.36
CA GLY A 164 -20.45 -36.68 -6.79
C GLY A 164 -19.29 -35.94 -6.11
N TRP A 165 -18.90 -34.81 -6.68
CA TRP A 165 -17.77 -34.02 -6.19
C TRP A 165 -18.09 -33.36 -4.82
N GLU A 166 -19.37 -33.10 -4.54
CA GLU A 166 -19.88 -32.51 -3.29
C GLU A 166 -19.46 -33.33 -2.06
N ALA A 167 -19.25 -34.65 -2.22
CA ALA A 167 -18.76 -35.51 -1.15
C ALA A 167 -17.34 -35.13 -0.66
N ALA A 168 -16.61 -34.30 -1.41
CA ALA A 168 -15.36 -33.68 -0.94
C ALA A 168 -15.61 -32.56 0.08
N LEU A 169 -16.79 -31.92 0.06
CA LEU A 169 -17.18 -30.88 1.02
C LEU A 169 -17.95 -31.46 2.21
N VAL A 170 -18.71 -32.55 2.00
CA VAL A 170 -19.53 -33.22 3.01
C VAL A 170 -19.29 -34.74 3.04
N GLY A 171 -19.26 -35.37 4.21
CA GLY A 171 -19.15 -36.83 4.34
C GLY A 171 -17.72 -37.38 4.35
N ARG A 172 -17.52 -38.64 3.91
CA ARG A 172 -16.26 -39.39 4.14
C ARG A 172 -15.03 -38.89 3.37
N ALA A 173 -15.20 -38.24 2.21
CA ALA A 173 -14.06 -37.70 1.46
C ALA A 173 -13.63 -36.30 1.95
N LYS A 174 -14.42 -35.69 2.85
CA LYS A 174 -14.15 -34.39 3.48
C LYS A 174 -12.81 -34.35 4.22
N GLU A 175 -12.50 -35.36 5.05
CA GLU A 175 -11.26 -35.40 5.83
C GLU A 175 -10.00 -35.38 4.95
N ARG A 176 -10.08 -36.03 3.78
CA ARG A 176 -8.99 -36.01 2.79
C ARG A 176 -8.85 -34.63 2.16
N PHE A 177 -9.97 -34.00 1.81
CA PHE A 177 -9.95 -32.66 1.24
C PHE A 177 -9.48 -31.60 2.26
N GLU A 178 -9.89 -31.71 3.52
CA GLU A 178 -9.40 -30.90 4.63
C GLU A 178 -7.87 -30.98 4.79
N SER A 179 -7.30 -32.19 4.64
CA SER A 179 -5.85 -32.37 4.65
C SER A 179 -5.16 -31.65 3.48
N VAL A 180 -5.79 -31.63 2.30
CA VAL A 180 -5.32 -30.85 1.14
C VAL A 180 -5.38 -29.35 1.40
N LEU A 181 -6.47 -28.87 2.01
CA LEU A 181 -6.66 -27.45 2.33
C LEU A 181 -5.55 -26.90 3.25
N LEU A 182 -5.04 -27.72 4.17
CA LEU A 182 -3.95 -27.32 5.07
C LEU A 182 -2.70 -26.86 4.28
N GLY A 183 -2.30 -27.63 3.27
CA GLY A 183 -1.18 -27.31 2.40
C GLY A 183 -1.50 -26.15 1.44
N TYR A 184 -2.71 -26.12 0.89
CA TYR A 184 -3.15 -25.07 -0.02
C TYR A 184 -3.16 -23.68 0.65
N ILE A 185 -3.74 -23.56 1.85
CA ILE A 185 -3.93 -22.29 2.56
C ILE A 185 -2.58 -21.71 3.03
N GLN A 186 -1.66 -22.57 3.48
CA GLN A 186 -0.34 -22.14 3.97
C GLN A 186 0.45 -21.34 2.92
N GLN A 187 0.27 -21.65 1.64
CA GLN A 187 0.96 -21.00 0.52
C GLN A 187 0.31 -19.67 0.12
N ARG A 188 -0.86 -19.32 0.67
CA ARG A 188 -1.62 -18.14 0.25
C ARG A 188 -1.06 -16.88 0.88
N ARG A 189 -1.12 -15.77 0.14
CA ARG A 189 -0.68 -14.46 0.62
C ARG A 189 -1.54 -13.96 1.77
N TRP A 190 -2.86 -14.15 1.68
CA TRP A 190 -3.86 -13.74 2.68
C TRP A 190 -3.83 -14.57 3.97
N PHE A 191 -3.07 -15.66 4.05
CA PHE A 191 -2.96 -16.46 5.27
C PHE A 191 -2.06 -15.78 6.29
N GLY A 192 -2.64 -15.35 7.42
CA GLY A 192 -1.94 -14.61 8.48
C GLY A 192 -1.15 -15.48 9.47
N GLY A 193 -1.35 -16.81 9.45
CA GLY A 193 -0.75 -17.74 10.41
C GLY A 193 0.65 -18.27 10.06
N LYS A 194 1.40 -17.62 9.16
CA LYS A 194 2.67 -18.15 8.61
C LYS A 194 3.76 -18.43 9.64
N ALA A 195 3.77 -17.69 10.75
CA ALA A 195 4.73 -17.88 11.84
C ALA A 195 4.31 -18.96 12.85
N ARG A 196 3.07 -19.48 12.76
CA ARG A 196 2.53 -20.49 13.68
C ARG A 196 2.54 -21.87 13.04
N ARG A 197 2.79 -22.90 13.84
CA ARG A 197 2.76 -24.28 13.37
C ARG A 197 1.31 -24.76 13.21
N LEU A 198 0.95 -25.09 11.97
CA LEU A 198 -0.36 -25.65 11.59
C LEU A 198 -0.54 -27.08 12.10
N LYS A 199 -1.77 -27.43 12.53
CA LYS A 199 -2.12 -28.76 13.04
C LYS A 199 -3.29 -29.39 12.27
N THR A 200 -4.37 -28.64 12.06
CA THR A 200 -5.59 -29.15 11.40
C THR A 200 -6.23 -28.07 10.53
N ALA A 201 -7.00 -28.51 9.53
CA ALA A 201 -7.96 -27.69 8.81
C ALA A 201 -9.32 -28.41 8.86
N THR A 202 -10.41 -27.70 9.10
CA THR A 202 -11.74 -28.30 9.20
C THR A 202 -12.77 -27.41 8.54
N ILE A 203 -13.51 -27.93 7.57
CA ILE A 203 -14.64 -27.23 6.96
C ILE A 203 -15.80 -27.25 7.96
N SER A 204 -16.13 -26.10 8.53
CA SER A 204 -17.18 -25.95 9.55
C SER A 204 -18.53 -25.58 8.98
N ASP A 205 -18.58 -24.97 7.79
CA ASP A 205 -19.85 -24.72 7.09
C ASP A 205 -19.63 -24.63 5.56
N VAL A 206 -20.69 -24.92 4.81
CA VAL A 206 -20.76 -24.88 3.34
C VAL A 206 -22.04 -24.13 2.96
N ILE A 207 -21.89 -22.98 2.32
CA ILE A 207 -22.98 -22.02 2.10
C ILE A 207 -23.15 -21.81 0.59
N SER A 208 -24.36 -22.05 0.10
CA SER A 208 -24.73 -21.79 -1.30
C SER A 208 -24.84 -20.29 -1.55
N VAL A 209 -24.27 -19.79 -2.66
CA VAL A 209 -24.40 -18.37 -3.04
C VAL A 209 -25.57 -18.21 -4.03
N PRO A 210 -26.61 -17.42 -3.72
CA PRO A 210 -27.75 -17.27 -4.62
C PRO A 210 -27.38 -16.66 -5.97
N GLY A 211 -27.64 -17.39 -7.05
CA GLY A 211 -27.37 -16.93 -8.42
C GLY A 211 -25.95 -17.17 -8.90
N ALA A 212 -25.12 -17.89 -8.15
CA ALA A 212 -23.91 -18.49 -8.72
C ALA A 212 -24.34 -19.64 -9.63
N GLU A 213 -24.01 -19.55 -10.91
CA GLU A 213 -24.19 -20.66 -11.85
C GLU A 213 -23.17 -21.76 -11.52
N GLY A 214 -23.62 -23.01 -11.56
CA GLY A 214 -22.78 -24.16 -11.25
C GLY A 214 -22.47 -24.34 -9.75
N TYR A 215 -21.64 -25.34 -9.52
CA TYR A 215 -21.31 -25.96 -8.25
C TYR A 215 -20.36 -25.12 -7.36
N SER A 216 -20.75 -23.90 -7.01
CA SER A 216 -19.93 -22.94 -6.23
C SER A 216 -20.48 -22.65 -4.83
N TYR A 217 -19.60 -22.67 -3.82
CA TYR A 217 -19.95 -22.50 -2.41
C TYR A 217 -18.99 -21.56 -1.69
N LEU A 218 -19.50 -20.83 -0.69
CA LEU A 218 -18.66 -20.22 0.34
C LEU A 218 -18.42 -21.25 1.43
N THR A 219 -17.15 -21.61 1.67
CA THR A 219 -16.80 -22.55 2.75
C THR A 219 -16.11 -21.82 3.89
N SER A 220 -16.49 -22.18 5.12
CA SER A 220 -15.84 -21.71 6.34
C SER A 220 -14.85 -22.78 6.79
N VAL A 221 -13.57 -22.45 6.85
CA VAL A 221 -12.47 -23.38 7.17
C VAL A 221 -11.79 -22.93 8.47
N VAL A 222 -11.90 -23.75 9.52
CA VAL A 222 -11.24 -23.54 10.80
C VAL A 222 -9.84 -24.14 10.76
N ILE A 223 -8.83 -23.31 11.04
CA ILE A 223 -7.42 -23.68 11.08
C ILE A 223 -6.98 -23.79 12.53
N GLY A 224 -6.65 -25.01 12.96
CA GLY A 224 -6.09 -25.29 14.27
C GLY A 224 -4.57 -25.18 14.27
N TYR A 225 -4.04 -24.47 15.26
CA TYR A 225 -2.59 -24.33 15.48
C TYR A 225 -2.12 -25.27 16.59
N ALA A 226 -0.81 -25.52 16.64
CA ALA A 226 -0.20 -26.22 17.78
C ALA A 226 -0.28 -25.42 19.08
N GLU A 227 -0.25 -24.09 18.97
CA GLU A 227 -0.31 -23.14 20.07
C GLU A 227 -1.20 -21.95 19.69
N GLY A 228 -2.00 -21.46 20.64
CA GLY A 228 -2.93 -20.35 20.47
C GLY A 228 -4.31 -20.75 19.92
N ASP A 229 -5.17 -19.75 19.77
CA ASP A 229 -6.55 -19.93 19.32
C ASP A 229 -6.63 -20.25 17.82
N PRO A 230 -7.63 -21.05 17.39
CA PRO A 230 -7.85 -21.33 15.98
C PRO A 230 -8.34 -20.08 15.22
N ASP A 231 -8.01 -20.02 13.93
CA ASP A 231 -8.52 -18.98 13.03
C ASP A 231 -9.56 -19.55 12.08
N THR A 232 -10.61 -18.79 11.79
CA THR A 232 -11.60 -19.16 10.76
C THR A 232 -11.31 -18.38 9.48
N TYR A 233 -11.26 -19.09 8.35
CA TYR A 233 -11.05 -18.51 7.02
C TYR A 233 -12.21 -18.82 6.09
N MET A 234 -12.54 -17.86 5.23
CA MET A 234 -13.51 -18.03 4.15
C MET A 234 -12.79 -18.41 2.86
N LEU A 235 -13.21 -19.54 2.29
CA LEU A 235 -12.71 -20.04 1.01
C LEU A 235 -13.88 -20.29 0.05
N PRO A 236 -14.04 -19.48 -1.01
CA PRO A 236 -14.94 -19.80 -2.11
C PRO A 236 -14.41 -21.03 -2.85
N ILE A 237 -15.22 -22.07 -2.97
CA ILE A 237 -14.84 -23.30 -3.67
C ILE A 237 -15.82 -23.54 -4.80
N ALA A 238 -15.30 -23.77 -6.00
CA ALA A 238 -16.08 -24.19 -7.15
C ALA A 238 -15.49 -25.46 -7.77
N TYR A 239 -16.35 -26.20 -8.46
CA TYR A 239 -15.99 -27.37 -9.24
C TYR A 239 -16.03 -27.05 -10.73
N ALA A 240 -14.97 -27.42 -11.44
CA ALA A 240 -14.92 -27.47 -12.91
C ALA A 240 -14.92 -28.93 -13.34
N ASN A 241 -15.81 -29.28 -14.28
CA ASN A 241 -15.85 -30.62 -14.83
C ASN A 241 -14.58 -30.94 -15.67
N PRO A 242 -14.36 -32.18 -16.11
CA PRO A 242 -13.15 -32.54 -16.84
C PRO A 242 -12.90 -31.75 -18.13
N ALA A 243 -13.95 -31.22 -18.79
CA ALA A 243 -13.83 -30.39 -19.98
C ALA A 243 -13.47 -28.93 -19.64
N GLU A 244 -13.91 -28.42 -18.49
CA GLU A 244 -13.67 -27.05 -18.04
C GLU A 244 -12.33 -26.88 -17.32
N ALA A 245 -11.85 -27.92 -16.63
CA ALA A 245 -10.65 -27.88 -15.80
C ALA A 245 -9.39 -27.36 -16.52
N PRO A 246 -9.10 -27.73 -17.79
CA PRO A 246 -7.97 -27.17 -18.52
C PRO A 246 -8.04 -25.64 -18.67
N HIS A 247 -9.22 -25.08 -18.95
CA HIS A 247 -9.41 -23.64 -19.10
C HIS A 247 -9.18 -22.89 -17.78
N ILE A 248 -9.60 -23.46 -16.65
CA ILE A 248 -9.32 -22.89 -15.32
C ILE A 248 -7.81 -22.85 -15.04
N LEU A 249 -7.10 -23.94 -15.34
CA LEU A 249 -5.66 -24.04 -15.11
C LEU A 249 -4.84 -23.14 -16.02
N GLU A 250 -5.29 -22.94 -17.25
CA GLU A 250 -4.66 -22.02 -18.20
C GLU A 250 -4.83 -20.56 -17.76
N ARG A 251 -6.06 -20.16 -17.39
CA ARG A 251 -6.38 -18.77 -17.11
C ARG A 251 -6.12 -18.34 -15.66
N TRP A 252 -6.29 -19.26 -14.71
CA TRP A 252 -6.16 -19.02 -13.26
C TRP A 252 -5.42 -20.15 -12.53
N PRO A 253 -4.17 -20.48 -12.91
CA PRO A 253 -3.43 -21.61 -12.35
C PRO A 253 -3.31 -21.55 -10.82
N THR A 254 -3.17 -20.35 -10.27
CA THR A 254 -3.04 -20.13 -8.82
C THR A 254 -4.31 -20.44 -8.04
N SER A 255 -5.47 -20.54 -8.69
CA SER A 255 -6.75 -20.82 -8.03
C SER A 255 -6.97 -22.31 -7.81
N ALA A 256 -6.22 -23.18 -8.49
CA ALA A 256 -6.41 -24.62 -8.39
C ALA A 256 -6.07 -25.16 -6.99
N ILE A 257 -6.97 -25.98 -6.43
CA ILE A 257 -6.84 -26.57 -5.08
C ILE A 257 -6.51 -28.06 -5.19
N ALA A 258 -7.34 -28.84 -5.88
CA ALA A 258 -7.23 -30.29 -5.93
C ALA A 258 -7.92 -30.89 -7.15
N TRP A 259 -7.42 -32.02 -7.63
CA TRP A 259 -8.18 -32.88 -8.55
C TRP A 259 -9.25 -33.64 -7.77
N VAL A 260 -10.41 -33.84 -8.38
CA VAL A 260 -11.48 -34.69 -7.87
C VAL A 260 -11.81 -35.78 -8.87
N ARG A 261 -11.86 -37.01 -8.39
CA ARG A 261 -12.21 -38.18 -9.19
C ARG A 261 -13.35 -38.96 -8.54
N ASN A 262 -14.44 -39.14 -9.28
CA ASN A 262 -15.57 -39.96 -8.84
C ASN A 262 -15.25 -41.45 -9.02
N GLN A 263 -15.73 -42.30 -8.11
CA GLN A 263 -15.56 -43.75 -8.23
C GLN A 263 -16.22 -44.27 -9.51
N GLY A 264 -15.44 -44.92 -10.36
CA GLY A 264 -15.90 -45.47 -11.64
C GLY A 264 -15.69 -44.56 -12.86
N GLU A 265 -15.20 -43.34 -12.67
CA GLU A 265 -14.88 -42.41 -13.76
C GLU A 265 -13.35 -42.32 -13.98
N GLU A 266 -12.91 -42.36 -15.25
CA GLU A 266 -11.50 -42.15 -15.59
C GLU A 266 -11.12 -40.67 -15.58
N ALA A 267 -12.06 -39.81 -15.97
CA ALA A 267 -11.87 -38.37 -16.06
C ALA A 267 -11.86 -37.73 -14.65
N ARG A 268 -11.10 -36.64 -14.51
CA ARG A 268 -10.97 -35.88 -13.25
C ARG A 268 -11.47 -34.46 -13.44
N GLY A 269 -12.29 -33.99 -12.50
CA GLY A 269 -12.67 -32.58 -12.40
C GLY A 269 -11.76 -31.84 -11.42
N LEU A 270 -11.88 -30.53 -11.35
CA LEU A 270 -10.98 -29.67 -10.57
C LEU A 270 -11.76 -28.86 -9.53
N LEU A 271 -11.28 -28.87 -8.28
CA LEU A 271 -11.68 -27.91 -7.26
C LEU A 271 -10.74 -26.70 -7.29
N TYR A 272 -11.32 -25.51 -7.28
CA TYR A 272 -10.57 -24.26 -7.35
C TYR A 272 -11.22 -23.15 -6.52
N ASP A 273 -10.43 -22.12 -6.19
CA ASP A 273 -10.90 -20.91 -5.52
C ASP A 273 -11.77 -20.09 -6.48
N ALA A 274 -13.06 -20.02 -6.17
CA ALA A 274 -14.07 -19.45 -7.06
C ALA A 274 -13.95 -17.93 -7.24
N LEU A 275 -13.11 -17.24 -6.45
CA LEU A 275 -13.05 -15.79 -6.47
C LEU A 275 -12.33 -15.21 -7.70
N SER A 276 -11.46 -15.98 -8.35
CA SER A 276 -10.72 -15.51 -9.53
C SER A 276 -11.57 -15.46 -10.79
N PRO A 277 -12.42 -16.46 -11.10
CA PRO A 277 -13.37 -16.35 -12.20
C PRO A 277 -14.50 -15.33 -11.92
N PRO A 278 -14.99 -14.63 -12.95
CA PRO A 278 -15.94 -13.52 -12.77
C PRO A 278 -17.32 -13.96 -12.24
N ASN A 279 -17.80 -15.13 -12.65
CA ASN A 279 -19.18 -15.59 -12.39
C ASN A 279 -19.54 -15.62 -10.89
N PHE A 280 -18.61 -16.05 -10.04
CA PHE A 280 -18.84 -16.12 -8.60
C PHE A 280 -18.95 -14.73 -7.96
N SER A 281 -18.08 -13.82 -8.38
CA SER A 281 -18.09 -12.43 -7.91
C SER A 281 -19.34 -11.68 -8.39
N GLU A 282 -19.78 -11.93 -9.63
CA GLU A 282 -21.06 -11.44 -10.16
C GLU A 282 -22.27 -11.95 -9.34
N ALA A 283 -22.22 -13.21 -8.89
CA ALA A 283 -23.25 -13.77 -8.01
C ALA A 283 -23.29 -13.11 -6.62
N ILE A 284 -22.12 -12.85 -6.01
CA ILE A 284 -22.04 -12.08 -4.76
C ILE A 284 -22.65 -10.69 -4.95
N LEU A 285 -22.28 -9.99 -6.02
CA LEU A 285 -22.87 -8.68 -6.33
C LEU A 285 -24.39 -8.78 -6.47
N GLY A 286 -24.89 -9.81 -7.17
CA GLY A 286 -26.32 -10.06 -7.33
C GLY A 286 -27.04 -10.36 -6.00
N ALA A 287 -26.40 -11.08 -5.09
CA ALA A 287 -26.94 -11.37 -3.76
C ALA A 287 -27.05 -10.09 -2.90
N ILE A 288 -26.02 -9.23 -2.93
CA ILE A 288 -26.02 -7.93 -2.24
C ILE A 288 -27.09 -7.02 -2.85
N ALA A 289 -27.06 -6.83 -4.17
CA ALA A 289 -27.95 -5.91 -4.90
C ALA A 289 -29.44 -6.22 -4.69
N ARG A 290 -29.79 -7.51 -4.72
CA ARG A 290 -31.18 -7.99 -4.54
C ARG A 290 -31.52 -8.28 -3.08
N LYS A 291 -30.63 -7.97 -2.13
CA LYS A 291 -30.81 -8.20 -0.69
C LYS A 291 -31.23 -9.64 -0.37
N ARG A 292 -30.63 -10.61 -1.07
CA ARG A 292 -31.01 -12.02 -0.95
C ARG A 292 -30.60 -12.58 0.40
N ARG A 293 -31.39 -13.56 0.87
CA ARG A 293 -31.08 -14.39 2.02
C ARG A 293 -30.89 -15.83 1.57
N ALA A 294 -29.84 -16.49 2.06
CA ALA A 294 -29.54 -17.88 1.73
C ALA A 294 -29.22 -18.65 3.00
N ALA A 295 -29.95 -19.73 3.26
CA ALA A 295 -29.62 -20.63 4.36
C ALA A 295 -28.37 -21.46 3.98
N GLY A 296 -27.37 -21.46 4.85
CA GLY A 296 -26.27 -22.42 4.86
C GLY A 296 -26.55 -23.56 5.86
N GLY A 297 -25.54 -24.37 6.15
CA GLY A 297 -25.67 -25.49 7.08
C GLY A 297 -25.86 -25.07 8.54
N ALA A 298 -25.22 -23.98 8.95
CA ALA A 298 -25.25 -23.50 10.34
C ALA A 298 -25.80 -22.06 10.53
N GLY A 299 -26.12 -21.37 9.44
CA GLY A 299 -26.47 -19.95 9.50
C GLY A 299 -27.07 -19.42 8.21
N THR A 300 -27.31 -18.13 8.14
CA THR A 300 -27.92 -17.47 6.97
C THR A 300 -27.01 -16.37 6.44
N LEU A 301 -26.76 -16.41 5.13
CA LEU A 301 -26.13 -15.33 4.38
C LEU A 301 -27.17 -14.25 4.07
N ILE A 302 -26.83 -12.98 4.30
CA ILE A 302 -27.73 -11.84 4.18
C ILE A 302 -27.04 -10.74 3.38
N GLY A 303 -27.57 -10.42 2.20
CA GLY A 303 -27.17 -9.26 1.42
C GLY A 303 -27.89 -7.99 1.89
N SER A 304 -27.18 -6.87 1.99
CA SER A 304 -27.75 -5.56 2.30
C SER A 304 -27.18 -4.46 1.41
N THR A 305 -27.97 -3.41 1.15
CA THR A 305 -27.51 -2.22 0.42
C THR A 305 -27.72 -0.96 1.25
N THR A 306 -26.89 0.05 1.02
CA THR A 306 -27.10 1.40 1.54
C THR A 306 -27.97 2.22 0.58
N ARG A 307 -28.32 3.44 0.99
CA ARG A 307 -28.97 4.43 0.10
C ARG A 307 -28.10 4.86 -1.10
N ALA A 308 -26.78 4.70 -1.01
CA ALA A 308 -25.87 5.08 -2.09
C ALA A 308 -25.83 4.07 -3.24
N PHE A 309 -26.29 2.82 -3.03
CA PHE A 309 -26.14 1.73 -3.99
C PHE A 309 -26.63 2.04 -5.40
N ALA A 310 -27.88 2.51 -5.54
CA ALA A 310 -28.49 2.74 -6.84
C ALA A 310 -27.71 3.77 -7.67
N ARG A 311 -27.23 4.84 -7.02
CA ARG A 311 -26.38 5.86 -7.64
C ARG A 311 -25.02 5.30 -8.06
N LEU A 312 -24.37 4.54 -7.18
CA LEU A 312 -23.02 4.00 -7.42
C LEU A 312 -23.01 2.92 -8.52
N ARG A 313 -23.99 2.01 -8.50
CA ARG A 313 -24.15 0.99 -9.55
C ARG A 313 -24.50 1.63 -10.90
N GLY A 314 -25.41 2.60 -10.87
CA GLY A 314 -26.05 3.18 -12.07
C GLY A 314 -27.17 2.30 -12.63
N PRO A 315 -27.54 2.44 -13.92
CA PRO A 315 -28.69 1.75 -14.49
C PRO A 315 -28.54 0.22 -14.51
N GLU A 316 -29.63 -0.50 -14.29
CA GLU A 316 -29.60 -1.97 -14.29
C GLU A 316 -29.31 -2.58 -15.65
N THR A 317 -29.59 -1.84 -16.72
CA THR A 317 -29.34 -2.21 -18.11
C THR A 317 -27.85 -2.33 -18.45
N VAL A 318 -26.97 -1.74 -17.64
CA VAL A 318 -25.52 -1.83 -17.82
C VAL A 318 -24.98 -3.05 -17.05
N ARG A 319 -24.43 -4.02 -17.77
CA ARG A 319 -23.66 -5.11 -17.16
C ARG A 319 -22.32 -4.57 -16.65
N LEU A 320 -21.97 -4.89 -15.41
CA LEU A 320 -20.67 -4.54 -14.83
C LEU A 320 -19.77 -5.78 -14.87
N GLU A 321 -18.74 -5.76 -15.70
CA GLU A 321 -17.78 -6.86 -15.78
C GLU A 321 -16.92 -6.93 -14.52
N ALA A 322 -16.75 -8.13 -13.98
CA ALA A 322 -15.96 -8.40 -12.79
C ALA A 322 -14.47 -8.63 -13.15
N GLN A 323 -13.58 -7.90 -12.48
CA GLN A 323 -12.13 -8.05 -12.63
C GLN A 323 -11.48 -8.13 -11.25
N LEU A 324 -10.70 -9.19 -11.01
CA LEU A 324 -9.95 -9.33 -9.76
C LEU A 324 -8.82 -8.29 -9.75
N SER A 325 -8.78 -7.48 -8.70
CA SER A 325 -7.68 -6.54 -8.45
C SER A 325 -6.48 -7.30 -7.90
N VAL A 326 -5.30 -7.06 -8.48
CA VAL A 326 -4.02 -7.70 -8.10
C VAL A 326 -3.30 -6.92 -6.99
N ALA A 327 -3.91 -5.83 -6.48
CA ALA A 327 -3.29 -4.94 -5.49
C ALA A 327 -2.91 -5.63 -4.16
N GLU A 328 -1.87 -5.11 -3.50
CA GLU A 328 -1.31 -5.62 -2.24
C GLU A 328 -2.24 -5.37 -1.05
N GLN A 329 -3.19 -6.28 -0.79
CA GLN A 329 -4.00 -6.26 0.43
C GLN A 329 -4.12 -7.66 1.05
N SER A 330 -4.42 -7.71 2.35
CA SER A 330 -4.74 -8.93 3.11
C SER A 330 -6.03 -9.62 2.63
N ASN A 331 -6.86 -8.88 1.90
CA ASN A 331 -8.15 -9.30 1.36
C ASN A 331 -8.12 -9.29 -0.18
N ASN A 332 -9.00 -10.08 -0.78
CA ASN A 332 -9.16 -10.09 -2.23
C ASN A 332 -10.22 -9.05 -2.62
N SER A 333 -9.91 -8.25 -3.64
CA SER A 333 -10.80 -7.19 -4.12
C SER A 333 -11.18 -7.39 -5.58
N VAL A 334 -12.45 -7.17 -5.93
CA VAL A 334 -12.99 -7.31 -7.29
C VAL A 334 -13.60 -5.99 -7.72
N ILE A 335 -13.22 -5.50 -8.89
CA ILE A 335 -13.74 -4.26 -9.49
C ILE A 335 -14.86 -4.64 -10.47
N PHE A 336 -15.97 -3.91 -10.42
CA PHE A 336 -17.12 -4.07 -11.32
C PHE A 336 -17.31 -2.81 -12.17
N GLY A 337 -16.90 -2.89 -13.43
CA GLY A 337 -17.08 -1.83 -14.44
C GLY A 337 -16.67 -0.43 -13.98
N GLU A 338 -15.59 -0.32 -13.19
CA GLU A 338 -15.08 0.94 -12.60
C GLU A 338 -16.13 1.76 -11.83
N ARG A 339 -17.14 1.09 -11.28
CA ARG A 339 -18.22 1.72 -10.51
C ARG A 339 -18.30 1.22 -9.08
N LEU A 340 -18.05 -0.07 -8.91
CA LEU A 340 -18.10 -0.72 -7.61
C LEU A 340 -16.82 -1.53 -7.38
N MET A 341 -16.45 -1.65 -6.12
CA MET A 341 -15.35 -2.49 -5.65
C MET A 341 -15.87 -3.37 -4.52
N LEU A 342 -15.70 -4.68 -4.66
CA LEU A 342 -16.07 -5.67 -3.65
C LEU A 342 -14.80 -6.15 -2.95
N LYS A 343 -14.70 -5.88 -1.65
CA LYS A 343 -13.65 -6.42 -0.78
C LYS A 343 -14.21 -7.65 -0.08
N VAL A 344 -13.55 -8.79 -0.29
CA VAL A 344 -13.96 -10.09 0.27
C VAL A 344 -13.01 -10.46 1.40
N PHE A 345 -13.57 -10.63 2.61
CA PHE A 345 -12.78 -10.94 3.80
C PHE A 345 -12.37 -12.41 3.81
N ARG A 346 -11.06 -12.65 3.93
CA ARG A 346 -10.51 -14.02 3.97
C ARG A 346 -10.47 -14.58 5.38
N ARG A 347 -10.10 -13.78 6.39
CA ARG A 347 -10.18 -14.19 7.80
C ARG A 347 -11.51 -13.71 8.36
N LEU A 348 -12.25 -14.62 8.98
CA LEU A 348 -13.55 -14.36 9.57
C LEU A 348 -13.42 -14.23 11.08
N GLU A 349 -13.97 -13.16 11.63
CA GLU A 349 -14.10 -12.92 13.06
C GLU A 349 -15.58 -12.64 13.37
N GLU A 350 -16.09 -13.16 14.49
CA GLU A 350 -17.45 -12.88 14.96
C GLU A 350 -17.51 -11.48 15.57
N GLY A 351 -18.50 -10.71 15.15
CA GLY A 351 -18.73 -9.35 15.62
C GLY A 351 -18.87 -8.34 14.49
N VAL A 352 -19.29 -7.13 14.87
CA VAL A 352 -19.42 -6.01 13.95
C VAL A 352 -18.05 -5.66 13.34
N ASN A 353 -17.96 -5.70 12.01
CA ASN A 353 -16.74 -5.29 11.30
C ASN A 353 -16.59 -3.75 11.31
N PRO A 354 -15.44 -3.19 11.78
CA PRO A 354 -15.22 -1.76 11.83
C PRO A 354 -15.36 -1.05 10.48
N GLU A 355 -14.86 -1.64 9.40
CA GLU A 355 -14.93 -1.03 8.07
C GLU A 355 -16.37 -0.94 7.56
N LEU A 356 -17.18 -1.98 7.81
CA LEU A 356 -18.60 -1.96 7.51
C LEU A 356 -19.35 -0.93 8.36
N GLU A 357 -19.11 -0.90 9.68
CA GLU A 357 -19.76 0.00 10.63
C GLU A 357 -19.45 1.47 10.33
N VAL A 358 -18.17 1.80 10.20
CA VAL A 358 -17.69 3.16 9.92
C VAL A 358 -18.08 3.59 8.50
N GLY A 359 -17.89 2.72 7.51
CA GLY A 359 -18.27 3.00 6.12
C GLY A 359 -19.77 3.28 5.98
N ARG A 360 -20.62 2.51 6.68
CA ARG A 360 -22.07 2.74 6.70
C ARG A 360 -22.42 4.05 7.37
N PHE A 361 -21.84 4.35 8.54
CA PHE A 361 -22.10 5.59 9.26
C PHE A 361 -21.69 6.81 8.43
N LEU A 362 -20.47 6.85 7.92
CA LEU A 362 -19.98 7.98 7.10
C LEU A 362 -20.84 8.16 5.84
N THR A 363 -21.23 7.08 5.18
CA THR A 363 -22.03 7.13 3.94
C THR A 363 -23.49 7.52 4.19
N GLU A 364 -24.10 7.06 5.28
CA GLU A 364 -25.55 7.21 5.50
C GLU A 364 -25.93 8.28 6.51
N LYS A 365 -25.01 8.74 7.37
CA LYS A 365 -25.31 9.65 8.49
C LYS A 365 -24.56 10.96 8.43
N THR A 366 -23.55 11.07 7.57
CA THR A 366 -22.71 12.27 7.48
C THR A 366 -22.65 12.81 6.05
N ASN A 367 -22.10 14.02 5.89
CA ASN A 367 -21.81 14.63 4.59
C ASN A 367 -20.33 14.46 4.19
N PHE A 368 -19.55 13.65 4.91
CA PHE A 368 -18.13 13.45 4.60
C PHE A 368 -17.98 12.56 3.36
N SER A 369 -17.48 13.14 2.27
CA SER A 369 -17.41 12.49 0.96
C SER A 369 -16.05 11.88 0.61
N GLN A 370 -15.02 12.14 1.43
CA GLN A 370 -13.63 11.73 1.15
C GLN A 370 -13.35 10.32 1.68
N ILE A 371 -14.27 9.41 1.35
CA ILE A 371 -14.17 7.96 1.56
C ILE A 371 -14.63 7.23 0.31
N ALA A 372 -14.28 5.95 0.17
CA ALA A 372 -15.00 5.07 -0.74
C ALA A 372 -16.40 4.81 -0.16
N PRO A 373 -17.49 5.35 -0.76
CA PRO A 373 -18.82 5.26 -0.16
C PRO A 373 -19.30 3.81 -0.14
N LEU A 374 -19.84 3.36 0.99
CA LEU A 374 -20.35 2.01 1.13
C LEU A 374 -21.63 1.85 0.29
N ALA A 375 -21.62 0.91 -0.64
CA ALA A 375 -22.78 0.54 -1.46
C ALA A 375 -23.60 -0.60 -0.82
N GLY A 376 -22.96 -1.54 -0.14
CA GLY A 376 -23.65 -2.66 0.50
C GLY A 376 -22.70 -3.62 1.20
N SER A 377 -23.25 -4.71 1.73
CA SER A 377 -22.50 -5.76 2.41
C SER A 377 -23.14 -7.12 2.23
N LEU A 378 -22.32 -8.16 2.42
CA LEU A 378 -22.74 -9.53 2.58
C LEU A 378 -22.28 -9.99 3.97
N GLU A 379 -23.24 -10.33 4.82
CA GLU A 379 -22.98 -10.80 6.18
C GLU A 379 -23.52 -12.22 6.35
N TYR A 380 -22.95 -12.96 7.29
CA TYR A 380 -23.39 -14.29 7.66
C TYR A 380 -23.74 -14.30 9.15
N ARG A 381 -24.87 -14.92 9.52
CA ARG A 381 -25.37 -14.99 10.90
C ARG A 381 -25.72 -16.42 11.29
N ARG A 382 -25.24 -16.87 12.45
CA ARG A 382 -25.59 -18.17 13.05
C ARG A 382 -26.64 -17.96 14.14
N GLY A 383 -27.91 -18.22 13.83
CA GLY A 383 -29.01 -17.99 14.76
C GLY A 383 -29.06 -16.54 15.26
N GLU A 384 -29.11 -16.37 16.60
CA GLU A 384 -29.04 -15.07 17.30
C GLU A 384 -27.60 -14.62 17.64
N GLY A 385 -26.58 -15.28 17.06
CA GLY A 385 -25.18 -14.92 17.27
C GLY A 385 -24.75 -13.61 16.60
N GLU A 386 -23.55 -13.14 16.95
CA GLU A 386 -22.92 -11.97 16.34
C GLU A 386 -22.77 -12.14 14.81
N PRO A 387 -22.91 -11.05 14.03
CA PRO A 387 -22.73 -11.11 12.58
C PRO A 387 -21.26 -11.37 12.23
N VAL A 388 -21.05 -12.01 11.09
CA VAL A 388 -19.74 -12.16 10.46
C VAL A 388 -19.78 -11.47 9.10
N SER A 389 -18.94 -10.46 8.89
CA SER A 389 -18.85 -9.81 7.58
C SER A 389 -18.09 -10.69 6.58
N ILE A 390 -18.74 -11.05 5.47
CA ILE A 390 -18.15 -11.87 4.40
C ILE A 390 -17.56 -10.99 3.31
N ALA A 391 -18.28 -9.94 2.92
CA ALA A 391 -17.81 -8.97 1.95
C ALA A 391 -18.44 -7.60 2.17
N ILE A 392 -17.73 -6.55 1.73
CA ILE A 392 -18.26 -5.20 1.59
C ILE A 392 -18.19 -4.77 0.14
N LEU A 393 -19.18 -4.00 -0.28
CA LEU A 393 -19.27 -3.41 -1.61
C LEU A 393 -19.18 -1.89 -1.44
N GLN A 394 -18.18 -1.27 -2.05
CA GLN A 394 -17.91 0.16 -2.01
C GLN A 394 -18.01 0.75 -3.43
N GLY A 395 -18.18 2.07 -3.52
CA GLY A 395 -17.99 2.80 -4.77
C GLY A 395 -16.52 2.72 -5.21
N TYR A 396 -16.30 2.43 -6.49
CA TYR A 396 -14.96 2.51 -7.07
C TYR A 396 -14.51 3.97 -7.10
N VAL A 397 -13.25 4.21 -6.71
CA VAL A 397 -12.65 5.55 -6.67
C VAL A 397 -11.56 5.60 -7.74
N PRO A 398 -11.78 6.29 -8.88
CA PRO A 398 -10.72 6.54 -9.84
C PRO A 398 -9.57 7.31 -9.18
N ASN A 399 -8.35 6.78 -9.26
CA ASN A 399 -7.19 7.32 -8.56
C ASN A 399 -5.90 7.10 -9.35
N GLN A 400 -4.84 7.83 -9.01
CA GLN A 400 -3.49 7.73 -9.59
C GLN A 400 -2.54 6.90 -8.71
N GLY A 401 -3.09 6.06 -7.83
CA GLY A 401 -2.36 5.32 -6.80
C GLY A 401 -2.68 5.81 -5.38
N ASP A 402 -2.02 5.19 -4.41
CA ASP A 402 -2.08 5.62 -3.01
C ASP A 402 -1.22 6.88 -2.77
N ALA A 403 -1.49 7.55 -1.65
CA ALA A 403 -0.76 8.74 -1.25
C ALA A 403 0.68 8.40 -0.88
N TRP A 404 1.00 7.14 -0.55
CA TRP A 404 2.36 6.70 -0.28
C TRP A 404 3.24 6.78 -1.54
N GLN A 405 2.81 6.20 -2.66
CA GLN A 405 3.52 6.27 -3.94
C GLN A 405 3.58 7.70 -4.47
N PHE A 406 2.49 8.47 -4.36
CA PHE A 406 2.51 9.90 -4.67
C PHE A 406 3.59 10.66 -3.87
N THR A 407 3.71 10.36 -2.58
CA THR A 407 4.71 10.96 -1.69
C THR A 407 6.12 10.54 -2.06
N LEU A 408 6.37 9.25 -2.32
CA LEU A 408 7.66 8.74 -2.74
C LEU A 408 8.12 9.38 -4.06
N ASN A 409 7.23 9.48 -5.03
CA ASN A 409 7.51 10.14 -6.31
C ASN A 409 7.90 11.61 -6.10
N THR A 410 7.19 12.32 -5.22
CA THR A 410 7.47 13.73 -4.93
C THR A 410 8.81 13.90 -4.19
N LEU A 411 9.10 13.03 -3.22
CA LEU A 411 10.37 13.00 -2.50
C LEU A 411 11.56 12.67 -3.41
N ALA A 412 11.35 11.80 -4.40
CA ALA A 412 12.37 11.50 -5.40
C ALA A 412 12.79 12.74 -6.18
N HIS A 413 11.83 13.60 -6.53
CA HIS A 413 12.10 14.89 -7.15
C HIS A 413 12.77 15.85 -6.16
N TYR A 414 12.28 15.95 -4.93
CA TYR A 414 12.84 16.80 -3.88
C TYR A 414 14.34 16.56 -3.64
N PHE A 415 14.77 15.30 -3.47
CA PHE A 415 16.18 14.98 -3.20
C PHE A 415 17.11 15.17 -4.41
N ASN A 416 16.55 15.14 -5.62
CA ASN A 416 17.30 15.35 -6.87
C ASN A 416 17.14 16.76 -7.44
N GLY A 417 16.35 17.60 -6.77
CA GLY A 417 15.99 18.93 -7.23
C GLY A 417 17.16 19.92 -7.20
N PRO A 418 17.29 20.81 -8.20
CA PRO A 418 18.27 21.89 -8.17
C PRO A 418 17.98 22.88 -7.04
N GLU A 419 16.78 22.88 -6.48
CA GLU A 419 16.33 23.81 -5.44
C GLU A 419 17.15 23.68 -4.17
N LEU A 420 17.74 22.50 -3.90
CA LEU A 420 18.61 22.27 -2.74
C LEU A 420 20.04 22.81 -2.94
N VAL A 421 20.45 23.04 -4.20
CA VAL A 421 21.84 23.39 -4.52
C VAL A 421 22.19 24.77 -3.96
N GLY A 422 23.21 24.82 -3.10
CA GLY A 422 23.69 26.06 -2.49
C GLY A 422 22.81 26.57 -1.35
N LEU A 423 21.77 25.82 -0.95
CA LEU A 423 20.98 26.12 0.25
C LEU A 423 21.50 25.32 1.44
N GLN A 424 21.39 25.90 2.62
CA GLN A 424 21.55 25.19 3.87
C GLN A 424 20.17 24.95 4.46
N ALA A 425 19.87 23.69 4.79
CA ALA A 425 18.63 23.33 5.44
C ALA A 425 18.50 24.11 6.77
N PRO A 426 17.36 24.79 7.02
CA PRO A 426 17.10 25.45 8.29
C PRO A 426 17.21 24.48 9.46
N PRO A 427 17.56 24.98 10.66
CA PRO A 427 17.53 24.16 11.86
C PRO A 427 16.13 23.59 12.10
N VAL A 428 16.11 22.36 12.59
CA VAL A 428 14.88 21.63 12.91
C VAL A 428 14.12 22.36 14.03
N PRO A 429 12.81 22.60 13.89
CA PRO A 429 12.00 23.13 14.98
C PRO A 429 12.04 22.19 16.19
N ARG A 430 12.25 22.74 17.39
CA ARG A 430 12.32 21.95 18.63
C ARG A 430 10.97 21.34 19.03
N SER A 431 9.87 22.04 18.75
CA SER A 431 8.52 21.55 18.98
C SER A 431 7.71 21.61 17.68
N LEU A 432 7.13 20.46 17.30
CA LEU A 432 6.25 20.36 16.14
C LEU A 432 4.99 21.23 16.30
N ILE A 433 4.49 21.39 17.54
CA ILE A 433 3.32 22.21 17.82
C ILE A 433 3.63 23.70 17.60
N GLU A 434 4.78 24.17 18.09
CA GLU A 434 5.22 25.55 17.84
C GLU A 434 5.41 25.81 16.34
N ALA A 435 6.03 24.87 15.63
CA ALA A 435 6.21 24.94 14.18
C ALA A 435 4.86 25.02 13.44
N SER A 436 3.86 24.25 13.88
CA SER A 436 2.52 24.23 13.26
C SER A 436 1.77 25.55 13.40
N ARG A 437 2.19 26.47 14.27
CA ARG A 437 1.56 27.79 14.40
C ARG A 437 2.08 28.81 13.38
N GLN A 438 3.23 28.54 12.79
CA GLN A 438 3.89 29.45 11.86
C GLN A 438 3.49 29.11 10.41
N GLU A 439 3.68 30.05 9.49
CA GLU A 439 3.64 29.71 8.05
C GLU A 439 4.97 29.07 7.64
N PRO A 440 4.97 28.19 6.62
CA PRO A 440 6.21 27.66 6.07
C PRO A 440 7.15 28.79 5.64
N GLY A 441 8.39 28.75 6.10
CA GLY A 441 9.40 29.72 5.69
C GLY A 441 9.71 29.63 4.20
N GLU A 442 10.32 30.68 3.64
CA GLU A 442 10.63 30.77 2.20
C GLU A 442 11.42 29.57 1.67
N ILE A 443 12.36 29.05 2.46
CA ILE A 443 13.14 27.85 2.08
C ILE A 443 12.25 26.62 1.96
N ALA A 444 11.26 26.43 2.86
CA ALA A 444 10.33 25.31 2.77
C ALA A 444 9.46 25.43 1.51
N VAL A 445 8.92 26.63 1.25
CA VAL A 445 8.11 26.89 0.05
C VAL A 445 8.90 26.64 -1.23
N LYS A 446 10.15 27.11 -1.29
CA LYS A 446 11.02 26.95 -2.46
C LYS A 446 11.46 25.50 -2.67
N ALA A 447 11.89 24.81 -1.61
CA ALA A 447 12.49 23.48 -1.71
C ALA A 447 11.43 22.37 -1.81
N ILE A 448 10.36 22.43 -1.00
CA ILE A 448 9.33 21.38 -0.93
C ILE A 448 8.22 21.63 -1.97
N GLY A 449 7.92 22.90 -2.24
CA GLY A 449 6.96 23.30 -3.29
C GLY A 449 5.55 22.79 -3.03
N GLY A 450 4.90 22.31 -4.10
CA GLY A 450 3.48 21.95 -4.11
C GLY A 450 3.07 20.85 -3.14
N TYR A 451 4.00 20.05 -2.63
CA TYR A 451 3.68 19.02 -1.64
C TYR A 451 3.18 19.62 -0.31
N LEU A 452 3.55 20.87 0.02
CA LEU A 452 3.00 21.56 1.19
C LEU A 452 1.48 21.73 1.09
N GLU A 453 0.94 21.99 -0.10
CA GLU A 453 -0.51 22.04 -0.32
C GLU A 453 -1.17 20.67 -0.16
N SER A 454 -0.49 19.61 -0.59
CA SER A 454 -0.95 18.23 -0.38
C SER A 454 -0.99 17.88 1.11
N ALA A 455 0.03 18.26 1.87
CA ALA A 455 0.07 18.09 3.32
C ALA A 455 -1.05 18.88 4.02
N ARG A 456 -1.31 20.12 3.57
CA ARG A 456 -2.42 20.94 4.06
C ARG A 456 -3.77 20.28 3.78
N LEU A 457 -3.97 19.76 2.58
CA LEU A 457 -5.19 19.06 2.19
C LEU A 457 -5.41 17.78 3.02
N LEU A 458 -4.37 16.96 3.20
CA LEU A 458 -4.41 15.77 4.07
C LEU A 458 -4.80 16.14 5.50
N GLY A 459 -4.23 17.21 6.06
CA GLY A 459 -4.57 17.68 7.40
C GLY A 459 -6.04 18.07 7.51
N ARG A 460 -6.56 18.76 6.49
CA ARG A 460 -7.98 19.13 6.40
C ARG A 460 -8.89 17.89 6.33
N ARG A 461 -8.62 16.95 5.41
CA ARG A 461 -9.43 15.73 5.27
C ARG A 461 -9.43 14.89 6.53
N THR A 462 -8.30 14.84 7.23
CA THR A 462 -8.19 14.14 8.52
C THR A 462 -9.06 14.80 9.61
N GLY A 463 -9.07 16.14 9.66
CA GLY A 463 -9.91 16.89 10.60
C GLY A 463 -11.42 16.74 10.30
N GLU A 464 -11.79 16.84 9.03
CA GLU A 464 -13.16 16.63 8.54
C GLU A 464 -13.66 15.22 8.83
N MET A 465 -12.81 14.20 8.64
CA MET A 465 -13.11 12.80 8.98
C MET A 465 -13.42 12.65 10.47
N HIS A 466 -12.57 13.17 11.37
CA HIS A 466 -12.80 13.08 12.80
C HIS A 466 -14.05 13.86 13.25
N ALA A 467 -14.32 15.01 12.66
CA ALA A 467 -15.56 15.75 12.90
C ALA A 467 -16.79 14.92 12.46
N ALA A 468 -16.73 14.25 11.31
CA ALA A 468 -17.79 13.38 10.84
C ALA A 468 -18.01 12.17 11.77
N LEU A 469 -16.93 11.48 12.16
CA LEU A 469 -16.96 10.32 13.08
C LEU A 469 -17.43 10.65 14.51
N SER A 470 -17.58 11.93 14.83
CA SER A 470 -18.04 12.44 16.13
C SER A 470 -19.34 13.25 16.04
N SER A 471 -20.00 13.24 14.88
CA SER A 471 -21.11 14.15 14.57
C SER A 471 -22.48 13.74 15.12
N ASP A 472 -22.69 12.46 15.45
CA ASP A 472 -23.97 11.95 15.96
C ASP A 472 -23.87 11.60 17.45
N PRO A 473 -24.37 12.47 18.36
CA PRO A 473 -24.36 12.20 19.80
C PRO A 473 -25.40 11.17 20.23
N THR A 474 -26.33 10.78 19.35
CA THR A 474 -27.41 9.82 19.67
C THR A 474 -27.02 8.38 19.35
N ASP A 475 -26.03 8.18 18.47
CA ASP A 475 -25.47 6.86 18.17
C ASP A 475 -24.35 6.52 19.17
N PRO A 476 -24.53 5.55 20.09
CA PRO A 476 -23.52 5.21 21.08
C PRO A 476 -22.20 4.74 20.45
N ALA A 477 -22.18 4.24 19.21
CA ALA A 477 -20.94 3.83 18.55
C ALA A 477 -20.09 5.03 18.13
N PHE A 478 -20.68 6.20 17.86
CA PHE A 478 -20.01 7.39 17.31
C PHE A 478 -20.06 8.62 18.23
N ALA A 479 -20.92 8.63 19.25
CA ALA A 479 -21.01 9.69 20.24
C ALA A 479 -19.67 9.87 20.99
N PRO A 480 -19.11 11.08 21.06
CA PRO A 480 -17.88 11.33 21.82
C PRO A 480 -18.02 10.99 23.30
N GLU A 481 -17.02 10.30 23.85
CA GLU A 481 -17.00 9.88 25.26
C GLU A 481 -15.97 10.66 26.06
N ARG A 482 -16.37 11.22 27.20
CA ARG A 482 -15.40 11.83 28.13
C ARG A 482 -14.48 10.74 28.69
N ILE A 483 -13.20 11.05 28.80
CA ILE A 483 -12.21 10.13 29.40
C ILE A 483 -12.41 10.10 30.91
N THR A 484 -12.75 8.93 31.46
CA THR A 484 -12.81 8.74 32.91
C THR A 484 -11.41 8.49 33.50
N PRO A 485 -11.21 8.64 34.81
CA PRO A 485 -9.95 8.25 35.45
C PRO A 485 -9.59 6.78 35.26
N LEU A 486 -10.59 5.88 35.16
CA LEU A 486 -10.37 4.46 34.89
C LEU A 486 -9.91 4.22 33.45
N ASP A 487 -10.54 4.89 32.48
CA ASP A 487 -10.09 4.86 31.08
C ASP A 487 -8.65 5.33 30.95
N HIS A 488 -8.33 6.45 31.58
CA HIS A 488 -7.00 7.03 31.53
C HIS A 488 -5.95 6.08 32.10
N ARG A 489 -6.25 5.43 33.24
CA ARG A 489 -5.38 4.41 33.84
C ARG A 489 -5.23 3.18 32.95
N SER A 490 -6.30 2.73 32.30
CA SER A 490 -6.26 1.61 31.34
C SER A 490 -5.36 1.92 30.13
N MET A 491 -5.48 3.14 29.58
CA MET A 491 -4.61 3.61 28.50
C MET A 491 -3.14 3.62 28.92
N TYR A 492 -2.83 4.19 30.10
CA TYR A 492 -1.48 4.17 30.64
C TYR A 492 -0.91 2.75 30.82
N GLN A 493 -1.71 1.81 31.34
CA GLN A 493 -1.28 0.42 31.52
C GLN A 493 -0.97 -0.26 30.17
N SER A 494 -1.82 -0.02 29.15
CA SER A 494 -1.60 -0.54 27.80
C SER A 494 -0.31 0.02 27.19
N LEU A 495 -0.10 1.34 27.28
CA LEU A 495 1.11 2.03 26.81
C LEU A 495 2.36 1.54 27.54
N SER A 496 2.30 1.43 28.87
CA SER A 496 3.43 0.94 29.68
C SER A 496 3.78 -0.50 29.32
N GLY A 497 2.78 -1.38 29.15
CA GLY A 497 3.01 -2.75 28.73
C GLY A 497 3.60 -2.86 27.32
N LEU A 498 3.19 -2.01 26.39
CA LEU A 498 3.81 -1.91 25.06
C LEU A 498 5.27 -1.47 25.17
N SER A 499 5.54 -0.42 25.95
CA SER A 499 6.88 0.11 26.19
C SER A 499 7.80 -0.96 26.76
N THR A 500 7.41 -1.63 27.85
CA THR A 500 8.21 -2.71 28.46
C THR A 500 8.55 -3.79 27.45
N ARG A 501 7.55 -4.31 26.71
CA ARG A 501 7.79 -5.35 25.68
C ARG A 501 8.71 -4.88 24.55
N ALA A 502 8.61 -3.62 24.14
CA ALA A 502 9.45 -3.05 23.09
C ALA A 502 10.91 -2.89 23.55
N ILE A 503 11.11 -2.37 24.76
CA ILE A 503 12.43 -2.17 25.36
C ILE A 503 13.10 -3.50 25.69
N ASP A 504 12.37 -4.49 26.21
CA ASP A 504 12.92 -5.83 26.46
C ASP A 504 13.34 -6.52 25.16
N LEU A 505 12.55 -6.39 24.10
CA LEU A 505 12.91 -6.88 22.76
C LEU A 505 14.18 -6.19 22.25
N LEU A 506 14.24 -4.86 22.35
CA LEU A 506 15.44 -4.08 21.98
C LEU A 506 16.66 -4.54 22.77
N ARG A 507 16.56 -4.67 24.09
CA ARG A 507 17.66 -5.09 24.97
C ARG A 507 18.20 -6.46 24.58
N THR A 508 17.33 -7.41 24.25
CA THR A 508 17.71 -8.78 23.89
C THR A 508 18.32 -8.90 22.49
N GLN A 509 17.99 -7.98 21.57
CA GLN A 509 18.40 -8.09 20.16
C GLN A 509 19.29 -6.94 19.66
N VAL A 510 19.59 -5.91 20.46
CA VAL A 510 20.37 -4.74 20.03
C VAL A 510 21.71 -5.10 19.38
N ASN A 511 22.39 -6.15 19.89
CA ASN A 511 23.67 -6.60 19.34
C ASN A 511 23.54 -7.29 17.98
N LYS A 512 22.34 -7.71 17.57
CA LYS A 512 22.03 -8.29 16.25
C LYS A 512 21.69 -7.24 15.21
N LEU A 513 21.49 -5.97 15.61
CA LEU A 513 21.15 -4.90 14.69
C LEU A 513 22.36 -4.48 13.81
N PRO A 514 22.10 -3.92 12.62
CA PRO A 514 23.09 -3.21 11.81
C PRO A 514 23.85 -2.14 12.63
N ALA A 515 25.08 -1.82 12.23
CA ALA A 515 25.98 -0.97 13.02
C ALA A 515 25.40 0.41 13.35
N ASP A 516 24.75 1.05 12.37
CA ASP A 516 24.13 2.37 12.53
C ASP A 516 22.87 2.34 13.41
N ALA A 517 22.05 1.30 13.30
CA ALA A 517 20.89 1.09 14.18
C ALA A 517 21.28 0.66 15.61
N ARG A 518 22.42 -0.02 15.78
CA ARG A 518 22.89 -0.51 17.07
C ARG A 518 23.23 0.61 18.04
N GLU A 519 23.89 1.66 17.57
CA GLU A 519 24.23 2.83 18.39
C GLU A 519 22.97 3.57 18.85
N GLU A 520 22.06 3.88 17.91
CA GLU A 520 20.77 4.50 18.24
C GLU A 520 19.94 3.61 19.19
N GLY A 521 20.00 2.28 19.02
CA GLY A 521 19.38 1.32 19.92
C GLY A 521 19.91 1.40 21.35
N ARG A 522 21.22 1.55 21.52
CA ARG A 522 21.83 1.75 22.85
C ARG A 522 21.40 3.07 23.47
N ASN A 523 21.37 4.15 22.68
CA ASN A 523 20.93 5.46 23.15
C ASN A 523 19.46 5.43 23.63
N VAL A 524 18.58 4.68 22.93
CA VAL A 524 17.19 4.49 23.38
C VAL A 524 17.13 3.73 24.72
N LEU A 525 17.96 2.69 24.89
CA LEU A 525 18.03 1.93 26.15
C LEU A 525 18.53 2.80 27.32
N GLU A 526 19.48 3.70 27.09
CA GLU A 526 19.95 4.66 28.11
C GLU A 526 18.86 5.66 28.53
N LEU A 527 17.94 5.99 27.61
CA LEU A 527 16.83 6.92 27.83
C LEU A 527 15.52 6.24 28.26
N GLU A 528 15.55 4.95 28.63
CA GLU A 528 14.38 4.20 29.11
C GLU A 528 13.65 4.86 30.30
N SER A 529 14.42 5.43 31.23
CA SER A 529 13.88 6.15 32.38
C SER A 529 13.06 7.39 31.96
N ARG A 530 13.46 8.04 30.87
CA ARG A 530 12.78 9.20 30.29
C ARG A 530 11.54 8.83 29.51
N ILE A 531 11.58 7.74 28.73
CA ILE A 531 10.38 7.12 28.12
C ILE A 531 9.33 6.87 29.21
N THR A 532 9.74 6.22 30.30
CA THR A 532 8.86 5.94 31.45
C THR A 532 8.33 7.23 32.09
N SER A 533 9.14 8.28 32.15
CA SER A 533 8.75 9.56 32.75
C SER A 533 7.70 10.30 31.92
N ILE A 534 7.80 10.26 30.58
CA ILE A 534 6.79 10.80 29.67
C ILE A 534 5.46 10.07 29.85
N LEU A 535 5.48 8.74 29.90
CA LEU A 535 4.26 7.93 30.13
C LEU A 535 3.64 8.21 31.51
N LYS A 536 4.47 8.41 32.54
CA LYS A 536 3.98 8.80 33.89
C LYS A 536 3.39 10.22 33.89
N ALA A 537 3.98 11.16 33.15
CA ALA A 537 3.45 12.51 33.01
C ALA A 537 2.06 12.51 32.35
N PHE A 538 1.85 11.63 31.36
CA PHE A 538 0.54 11.39 30.76
C PHE A 538 -0.49 11.00 31.83
N LEU A 539 -0.19 9.99 32.65
CA LEU A 539 -1.07 9.56 33.75
C LEU A 539 -1.33 10.67 34.80
N GLY A 540 -0.32 11.48 35.10
CA GLY A 540 -0.39 12.54 36.11
C GLY A 540 -1.21 13.76 35.67
N ARG A 541 -1.48 13.92 34.37
CA ARG A 541 -2.24 15.05 33.82
C ARG A 541 -3.71 14.66 33.61
N ARG A 542 -4.65 15.49 34.08
CA ARG A 542 -6.08 15.25 33.82
C ARG A 542 -6.38 15.55 32.35
N LEU A 543 -6.89 14.55 31.61
CA LEU A 543 -7.32 14.74 30.22
C LEU A 543 -8.75 15.29 30.20
N ASN A 544 -8.93 16.48 29.62
CA ASN A 544 -10.24 17.12 29.47
C ASN A 544 -10.87 16.88 28.09
N THR A 545 -10.24 16.04 27.27
CA THR A 545 -10.70 15.66 25.92
C THR A 545 -11.61 14.45 25.93
N SER A 546 -12.42 14.33 24.88
CA SER A 546 -13.20 13.13 24.58
C SER A 546 -12.45 12.14 23.68
N ARG A 547 -12.81 10.86 23.77
CA ARG A 547 -12.47 9.82 22.79
C ARG A 547 -13.57 9.73 21.75
N ILE A 548 -13.18 9.45 20.51
CA ILE A 548 -14.08 9.30 19.36
C ILE A 548 -13.75 8.02 18.60
N ARG A 549 -14.62 7.64 17.66
CA ARG A 549 -14.22 6.67 16.63
C ARG A 549 -13.14 7.30 15.76
N VAL A 550 -12.14 6.48 15.45
CA VAL A 550 -10.96 6.83 14.67
C VAL A 550 -10.77 5.79 13.59
N HIS A 551 -9.94 6.08 12.60
CA HIS A 551 -9.49 5.11 11.61
C HIS A 551 -8.69 3.97 12.27
N GLY A 552 -7.82 4.30 13.23
CA GLY A 552 -7.14 3.34 14.10
C GLY A 552 -5.84 2.74 13.55
N ASP A 553 -5.69 2.72 12.21
CA ASP A 553 -4.44 2.44 11.48
C ASP A 553 -4.20 3.42 10.31
N TYR A 554 -4.20 4.72 10.60
CA TYR A 554 -4.12 5.77 9.57
C TYR A 554 -2.67 6.06 9.13
N HIS A 555 -2.39 5.92 7.83
CA HIS A 555 -1.11 6.26 7.21
C HIS A 555 -1.29 6.53 5.70
N LEU A 556 -0.25 6.97 5.00
CA LEU A 556 -0.32 7.33 3.56
C LEU A 556 -0.76 6.18 2.63
N GLY A 557 -0.58 4.94 3.06
CA GLY A 557 -1.04 3.76 2.29
C GLY A 557 -2.55 3.55 2.37
N GLN A 558 -3.23 4.15 3.36
CA GLN A 558 -4.68 4.09 3.55
C GLN A 558 -5.39 5.32 2.99
N VAL A 559 -4.72 6.02 2.08
CA VAL A 559 -5.25 7.21 1.41
C VAL A 559 -4.98 7.07 -0.08
N LEU A 560 -6.01 7.24 -0.91
CA LEU A 560 -5.90 7.27 -2.36
C LEU A 560 -5.74 8.71 -2.83
N TYR A 561 -4.89 8.93 -3.85
CA TYR A 561 -4.73 10.23 -4.49
C TYR A 561 -5.49 10.28 -5.82
N THR A 562 -6.44 11.20 -5.94
CA THR A 562 -7.29 11.34 -7.14
C THR A 562 -6.71 12.27 -8.21
N GLY A 563 -5.47 12.75 -8.02
CA GLY A 563 -4.87 13.81 -8.84
C GLY A 563 -5.18 15.23 -8.35
N HIS A 564 -6.18 15.39 -7.48
CA HIS A 564 -6.60 16.71 -6.97
C HIS A 564 -7.14 16.68 -5.52
N ASP A 565 -7.54 15.51 -5.01
CA ASP A 565 -7.99 15.32 -3.63
C ASP A 565 -7.49 13.97 -3.07
N PHE A 566 -7.77 13.74 -1.80
CA PHE A 566 -7.45 12.52 -1.07
C PHE A 566 -8.73 11.81 -0.62
N VAL A 567 -8.76 10.49 -0.78
CA VAL A 567 -9.87 9.63 -0.33
C VAL A 567 -9.34 8.61 0.67
N ILE A 568 -9.93 8.57 1.86
CA ILE A 568 -9.52 7.70 2.96
C ILE A 568 -10.22 6.35 2.81
N ILE A 569 -9.46 5.26 2.94
CA ILE A 569 -9.94 3.88 2.76
C ILE A 569 -9.48 3.00 3.94
N ASP A 570 -10.02 1.79 4.04
CA ASP A 570 -9.57 0.75 4.99
C ASP A 570 -9.74 1.09 6.49
N PHE A 571 -10.97 1.46 6.87
CA PHE A 571 -11.38 1.67 8.28
C PHE A 571 -11.44 0.38 9.11
N GLU A 572 -10.73 -0.67 8.70
CA GLU A 572 -10.68 -1.95 9.39
C GLU A 572 -9.95 -1.84 10.74
N GLY A 573 -9.01 -0.89 10.87
CA GLY A 573 -8.15 -0.70 12.04
C GLY A 573 -6.98 -1.69 12.06
N GLU A 574 -6.17 -1.64 13.12
CA GLU A 574 -4.93 -2.43 13.22
C GLU A 574 -5.17 -3.95 13.13
N PRO A 575 -4.70 -4.66 12.08
CA PRO A 575 -5.05 -6.06 11.81
C PRO A 575 -4.66 -7.07 12.88
N THR A 576 -3.69 -6.73 13.74
CA THR A 576 -3.25 -7.61 14.84
C THR A 576 -4.15 -7.57 16.06
N ARG A 577 -5.16 -6.68 16.09
CA ARG A 577 -6.09 -6.50 17.21
C ARG A 577 -7.42 -7.20 16.94
N SER A 578 -8.10 -7.63 18.00
CA SER A 578 -9.45 -8.21 17.90
C SER A 578 -10.46 -7.19 17.34
N LEU A 579 -11.55 -7.65 16.71
CA LEU A 579 -12.64 -6.76 16.28
C LEU A 579 -13.12 -5.81 17.39
N TYR A 580 -13.27 -6.31 18.61
CA TYR A 580 -13.68 -5.50 19.76
C TYR A 580 -12.70 -4.35 20.03
N GLU A 581 -11.39 -4.64 20.07
CA GLU A 581 -10.36 -3.62 20.32
C GLU A 581 -10.25 -2.58 19.19
N ARG A 582 -10.53 -2.99 17.95
CA ARG A 582 -10.54 -2.14 16.75
C ARG A 582 -11.74 -1.18 16.75
N ARG A 583 -12.85 -1.53 17.40
CA ARG A 583 -14.03 -0.65 17.56
C ARG A 583 -13.94 0.36 18.71
N LEU A 584 -13.01 0.17 19.65
CA LEU A 584 -12.87 1.06 20.81
C LEU A 584 -12.57 2.51 20.36
N LYS A 585 -13.27 3.47 20.97
CA LYS A 585 -12.99 4.90 20.79
C LYS A 585 -11.63 5.26 21.37
N ARG A 586 -10.88 6.10 20.67
CA ARG A 586 -9.50 6.51 21.02
C ARG A 586 -9.36 8.02 20.99
N LEU A 587 -8.19 8.50 21.42
CA LEU A 587 -7.77 9.88 21.15
C LEU A 587 -7.60 10.07 19.65
N ALA A 588 -8.19 11.12 19.09
CA ALA A 588 -8.07 11.46 17.67
C ALA A 588 -6.61 11.67 17.24
N LEU A 589 -5.77 12.14 18.17
CA LEU A 589 -4.33 12.32 17.96
C LEU A 589 -3.58 11.02 17.65
N ARG A 590 -4.19 9.84 17.86
CA ARG A 590 -3.62 8.55 17.43
C ARG A 590 -3.47 8.49 15.90
N ASP A 591 -4.51 8.88 15.17
CA ASP A 591 -4.47 8.87 13.69
C ASP A 591 -3.50 9.94 13.18
N VAL A 592 -3.49 11.11 13.82
CA VAL A 592 -2.51 12.19 13.55
C VAL A 592 -1.09 11.67 13.71
N ALA A 593 -0.78 10.99 14.82
CA ALA A 593 0.52 10.39 15.04
C ALA A 593 0.86 9.35 13.97
N GLY A 594 -0.10 8.52 13.55
CA GLY A 594 0.07 7.57 12.45
C GLY A 594 0.51 8.23 11.14
N MET A 595 -0.16 9.32 10.74
CA MET A 595 0.19 10.05 9.53
C MET A 595 1.57 10.75 9.64
N LEU A 596 1.86 11.38 10.77
CA LEU A 596 3.16 12.03 11.03
C LEU A 596 4.33 11.04 10.97
N ARG A 597 4.14 9.84 11.53
CA ARG A 597 5.11 8.75 11.40
C ARG A 597 5.20 8.27 9.95
N SER A 598 4.08 8.19 9.22
CA SER A 598 4.07 7.82 7.80
C SER A 598 4.92 8.76 6.93
N PHE A 599 4.91 10.07 7.17
CA PHE A 599 5.82 11.01 6.49
C PHE A 599 7.30 10.70 6.78
N SER A 600 7.63 10.34 8.03
CA SER A 600 8.99 9.95 8.41
C SER A 600 9.43 8.69 7.65
N TYR A 601 8.56 7.68 7.55
CA TYR A 601 8.82 6.47 6.78
C TYR A 601 8.98 6.75 5.29
N ALA A 602 8.10 7.58 4.71
CA ALA A 602 8.15 7.91 3.29
C ALA A 602 9.47 8.60 2.93
N SER A 603 9.90 9.56 3.74
CA SER A 603 11.18 10.25 3.56
C SER A 603 12.37 9.28 3.58
N GLN A 604 12.41 8.35 4.54
CA GLN A 604 13.49 7.38 4.65
C GLN A 604 13.45 6.32 3.54
N ALA A 605 12.26 5.87 3.14
CA ALA A 605 12.08 4.96 2.01
C ALA A 605 12.54 5.61 0.69
N ALA A 606 12.22 6.89 0.48
CA ALA A 606 12.67 7.65 -0.69
C ALA A 606 14.19 7.84 -0.72
N LEU A 607 14.84 8.07 0.42
CA LEU A 607 16.31 8.12 0.50
C LEU A 607 16.95 6.76 0.15
N ARG A 608 16.37 5.65 0.64
CA ARG A 608 16.90 4.30 0.42
C ARG A 608 16.70 3.77 -1.00
N SER A 609 15.60 4.16 -1.64
CA SER A 609 15.28 3.76 -3.01
C SER A 609 16.16 4.46 -4.06
N GLN A 610 16.84 5.55 -3.68
CA GLN A 610 17.75 6.27 -4.57
C GLN A 610 19.18 5.76 -4.48
N GLU A 611 19.86 5.70 -5.62
CA GLU A 611 21.30 5.53 -5.68
C GLU A 611 22.02 6.84 -5.30
N ILE A 612 22.05 7.11 -3.99
CA ILE A 612 22.71 8.27 -3.42
C ILE A 612 24.20 7.96 -3.26
N LYS A 613 25.05 8.87 -3.76
CA LYS A 613 26.49 8.79 -3.51
C LYS A 613 26.77 8.92 -2.00
N PRO A 614 27.64 8.10 -1.40
CA PRO A 614 27.89 8.11 0.04
C PRO A 614 28.22 9.49 0.61
N GLU A 615 28.90 10.35 -0.16
CA GLU A 615 29.31 11.69 0.27
C GLU A 615 28.14 12.68 0.38
N ARG A 616 27.04 12.46 -0.36
CA ARG A 616 25.83 13.30 -0.29
C ARG A 616 24.82 12.83 0.74
N LEU A 617 24.97 11.60 1.26
CA LEU A 617 24.00 11.02 2.17
C LEU A 617 23.83 11.84 3.47
N PRO A 618 24.89 12.34 4.14
CA PRO A 618 24.72 13.18 5.33
C PRO A 618 23.94 14.47 5.05
N GLU A 619 24.21 15.14 3.93
CA GLU A 619 23.50 16.35 3.51
C GLU A 619 22.01 16.06 3.26
N LEU A 620 21.71 14.99 2.51
CA LEU A 620 20.33 14.61 2.19
C LEU A 620 19.57 14.10 3.42
N GLN A 621 20.24 13.57 4.44
CA GLN A 621 19.61 13.23 5.73
C GLN A 621 19.10 14.49 6.46
N VAL A 622 19.85 15.60 6.40
CA VAL A 622 19.38 16.88 6.97
C VAL A 622 18.17 17.40 6.19
N TRP A 623 18.22 17.35 4.86
CA TRP A 623 17.09 17.76 4.02
C TRP A 623 15.86 16.85 4.16
N ALA A 624 16.07 15.55 4.37
CA ALA A 624 15.00 14.60 4.67
C ALA A 624 14.31 14.98 5.98
N ARG A 625 15.11 15.32 7.00
CA ARG A 625 14.55 15.76 8.28
C ARG A 625 13.78 17.08 8.14
N PHE A 626 14.36 18.07 7.47
CA PHE A 626 13.71 19.34 7.19
C PHE A 626 12.38 19.18 6.45
N TRP A 627 12.33 18.26 5.47
CA TRP A 627 11.09 17.92 4.75
C TRP A 627 10.04 17.36 5.70
N VAL A 628 10.41 16.36 6.52
CA VAL A 628 9.49 15.72 7.48
C VAL A 628 8.92 16.77 8.44
N ASP A 629 9.76 17.61 9.02
CA ASP A 629 9.32 18.61 10.00
C ASP A 629 8.41 19.66 9.37
N SER A 630 8.75 20.16 8.18
CA SER A 630 7.95 21.17 7.47
C SER A 630 6.59 20.62 7.04
N VAL A 631 6.55 19.43 6.45
CA VAL A 631 5.32 18.75 6.03
C VAL A 631 4.45 18.42 7.23
N SER A 632 5.06 17.90 8.29
CA SER A 632 4.37 17.57 9.55
C SER A 632 3.74 18.82 10.19
N ALA A 633 4.45 19.94 10.20
CA ALA A 633 3.96 21.19 10.75
C ALA A 633 2.76 21.72 9.95
N VAL A 634 2.82 21.68 8.62
CA VAL A 634 1.72 22.11 7.74
C VAL A 634 0.50 21.20 7.86
N PHE A 635 0.71 19.88 7.89
CA PHE A 635 -0.35 18.91 8.12
C PHE A 635 -1.04 19.17 9.46
N LEU A 636 -0.26 19.27 10.55
CA LEU A 636 -0.78 19.49 11.89
C LEU A 636 -1.51 20.83 12.00
N LYS A 637 -0.97 21.91 11.42
CA LYS A 637 -1.62 23.22 11.35
C LYS A 637 -3.01 23.13 10.74
N SER A 638 -3.10 22.53 9.55
CA SER A 638 -4.36 22.40 8.81
C SER A 638 -5.36 21.53 9.57
N TYR A 639 -4.89 20.44 10.18
CA TYR A 639 -5.70 19.56 11.00
C TYR A 639 -6.29 20.29 12.22
N LEU A 640 -5.45 20.99 13.00
CA LEU A 640 -5.89 21.74 14.18
C LEU A 640 -6.85 22.87 13.81
N ALA A 641 -6.59 23.59 12.70
CA ALA A 641 -7.49 24.62 12.21
C ALA A 641 -8.86 24.05 11.81
N THR A 642 -8.89 22.84 11.23
CA THR A 642 -10.12 22.15 10.84
C THR A 642 -10.87 21.60 12.05
N ALA A 643 -10.16 21.07 13.04
CA ALA A 643 -10.74 20.57 14.29
C ALA A 643 -11.33 21.71 15.14
N GLY A 644 -10.71 22.90 15.12
CA GLY A 644 -11.13 24.06 15.91
C GLY A 644 -11.30 23.73 17.39
N ASN A 645 -12.47 24.05 17.94
CA ASN A 645 -12.79 23.84 19.35
C ASN A 645 -13.43 22.47 19.63
N ALA A 646 -13.19 21.46 18.77
CA ALA A 646 -13.77 20.14 18.95
C ALA A 646 -13.37 19.52 20.31
N PRO A 647 -14.31 18.83 21.00
CA PRO A 647 -14.08 18.31 22.35
C PRO A 647 -13.03 17.19 22.41
N TRP A 648 -12.63 16.64 21.27
CA TRP A 648 -11.63 15.58 21.15
C TRP A 648 -10.21 16.10 20.87
N ILE A 649 -10.00 17.42 20.81
CA ILE A 649 -8.66 18.06 20.75
C ILE A 649 -8.39 18.89 22.01
N PRO A 650 -7.19 18.74 22.62
CA PRO A 650 -6.78 19.62 23.71
C PRO A 650 -6.67 21.08 23.26
N GLN A 651 -7.28 21.97 24.02
CA GLN A 651 -7.33 23.40 23.70
C GLN A 651 -6.13 24.18 24.26
N ASN A 652 -5.48 23.67 25.30
CA ASN A 652 -4.24 24.24 25.82
C ASN A 652 -3.02 23.53 25.22
N GLN A 653 -1.93 24.28 25.10
CA GLN A 653 -0.70 23.82 24.45
C GLN A 653 -0.06 22.63 25.16
N ASP A 654 0.09 22.70 26.49
CA ASP A 654 0.76 21.67 27.26
C ASP A 654 0.06 20.31 27.14
N ASP A 655 -1.27 20.30 27.19
CA ASP A 655 -2.05 19.07 27.04
C ASP A 655 -1.99 18.54 25.61
N LEU A 656 -1.97 19.43 24.59
CA LEU A 656 -1.81 19.03 23.19
C LEU A 656 -0.44 18.39 22.97
N GLU A 657 0.62 18.99 23.52
CA GLU A 657 1.99 18.50 23.42
C GLU A 657 2.17 17.17 24.13
N LEU A 658 1.64 17.05 25.35
CA LEU A 658 1.68 15.80 26.11
C LEU A 658 0.94 14.68 25.38
N GLN A 659 -0.29 14.92 24.89
CA GLN A 659 -1.07 13.90 24.22
C GLN A 659 -0.45 13.50 22.87
N LEU A 660 -0.03 14.46 22.04
CA LEU A 660 0.57 14.18 20.74
C LEU A 660 1.91 13.42 20.90
N THR A 661 2.77 13.87 21.81
CA THR A 661 4.04 13.20 22.12
C THR A 661 3.81 11.77 22.60
N THR A 662 2.81 11.55 23.45
CA THR A 662 2.45 10.21 23.95
C THR A 662 1.96 9.31 22.81
N MET A 663 1.14 9.82 21.89
CA MET A 663 0.65 9.03 20.74
C MET A 663 1.76 8.75 19.71
N LEU A 664 2.67 9.70 19.47
CA LEU A 664 3.85 9.48 18.64
C LEU A 664 4.78 8.43 19.24
N LEU A 665 5.00 8.49 20.56
CA LEU A 665 5.81 7.51 21.29
C LEU A 665 5.16 6.12 21.27
N GLU A 666 3.84 6.02 21.46
CA GLU A 666 3.10 4.75 21.31
C GLU A 666 3.35 4.14 19.94
N LYS A 667 3.16 4.92 18.86
CA LYS A 667 3.31 4.42 17.50
C LYS A 667 4.76 4.03 17.20
N ALA A 668 5.74 4.81 17.65
CA ALA A 668 7.15 4.48 17.46
C ALA A 668 7.59 3.21 18.21
N LEU A 669 7.09 2.97 19.43
CA LEU A 669 7.34 1.73 20.18
C LEU A 669 6.67 0.50 19.54
N TYR A 670 5.48 0.69 18.97
CA TYR A 670 4.80 -0.34 18.18
C TYR A 670 5.61 -0.71 16.94
N GLU A 671 5.99 0.31 16.16
CA GLU A 671 6.83 0.17 14.96
C GLU A 671 8.17 -0.51 15.27
N LEU A 672 8.84 -0.13 16.37
CA LEU A 672 10.08 -0.77 16.79
C LEU A 672 9.92 -2.29 16.91
N ARG A 673 8.85 -2.74 17.59
CA ARG A 673 8.57 -4.17 17.73
C ARG A 673 8.26 -4.84 16.38
N TYR A 674 7.51 -4.15 15.52
CA TYR A 674 7.16 -4.67 14.20
C TYR A 674 8.41 -4.85 13.33
N GLU A 675 9.21 -3.80 13.17
CA GLU A 675 10.39 -3.81 12.30
C GLU A 675 11.48 -4.76 12.82
N MET A 676 11.67 -4.88 14.14
CA MET A 676 12.63 -5.83 14.69
C MET A 676 12.31 -7.29 14.36
N ASN A 677 11.03 -7.64 14.25
CA ASN A 677 10.61 -9.01 13.96
C ASN A 677 10.53 -9.32 12.47
N LEU A 678 10.33 -8.31 11.61
CA LEU A 678 10.01 -8.50 10.20
C LEU A 678 11.02 -7.89 9.22
N ARG A 679 11.61 -6.74 9.55
CA ARG A 679 12.52 -5.99 8.66
C ARG A 679 13.62 -5.27 9.48
N PRO A 680 14.64 -6.00 9.96
CA PRO A 680 15.70 -5.42 10.80
C PRO A 680 16.40 -4.19 10.19
N ASP A 681 16.47 -4.08 8.86
CA ASP A 681 17.08 -2.95 8.15
C ASP A 681 16.30 -1.63 8.30
N TRP A 682 15.03 -1.69 8.71
CA TRP A 682 14.13 -0.55 8.88
C TRP A 682 14.06 -0.05 10.34
N VAL A 683 14.63 -0.80 11.29
CA VAL A 683 14.58 -0.53 12.75
C VAL A 683 15.11 0.85 13.14
N ARG A 684 16.00 1.43 12.34
CA ARG A 684 16.55 2.76 12.58
C ARG A 684 15.47 3.87 12.58
N ILE A 685 14.43 3.73 11.75
CA ILE A 685 13.35 4.73 11.62
C ILE A 685 12.53 4.88 12.93
N PRO A 686 12.05 3.80 13.58
CA PRO A 686 11.41 3.91 14.88
C PRO A 686 12.38 4.28 16.00
N LEU A 687 13.63 3.82 15.98
CA LEU A 687 14.63 4.24 16.97
C LEU A 687 14.85 5.75 16.97
N ARG A 688 15.09 6.33 15.79
CA ARG A 688 15.24 7.78 15.65
C ARG A 688 13.99 8.53 16.07
N GLY A 689 12.82 8.02 15.70
CA GLY A 689 11.53 8.56 16.14
C GLY A 689 11.37 8.62 17.65
N ILE A 690 11.84 7.59 18.38
CA ILE A 690 11.85 7.59 19.85
C ILE A 690 12.84 8.64 20.35
N LEU A 691 14.08 8.64 19.85
CA LEU A 691 15.13 9.58 20.27
C LEU A 691 14.69 11.04 20.11
N ASP A 692 14.12 11.40 18.96
CA ASP A 692 13.67 12.78 18.72
C ASP A 692 12.58 13.24 19.70
N LEU A 693 11.83 12.33 20.33
CA LEU A 693 10.81 12.64 21.34
C LEU A 693 11.38 12.66 22.77
N VAL A 694 12.45 11.90 23.05
CA VAL A 694 12.94 11.70 24.42
C VAL A 694 14.26 12.39 24.72
N THR A 695 15.02 12.81 23.72
CA THR A 695 16.28 13.52 23.94
C THR A 695 16.03 14.92 24.52
N PRO A 696 16.72 15.33 25.61
CA PRO A 696 16.64 16.69 26.13
C PRO A 696 17.06 17.74 25.10
N ALA A 697 16.38 18.89 25.14
CA ALA A 697 16.69 20.07 24.35
C ALA A 697 17.99 20.76 24.78
#